data_AF-A0A932DRC2-F1
#
_entry.id   AF-A0A932DRC2-F1
#
_cell.length_a   1.000
_cell.length_b   1.000
_cell.length_c   1.000
_cell.angle_alpha   90.00
_cell.angle_beta   90.00
_cell.angle_gamma   90.00
#
_symmetry.space_group_name_H-M   'P 1'
#
loop_
_entity.id
_entity.type
_entity.pdbx_description
1 polymer ?
#
loop_
_entity_poly.entity_id
_entity_poly.type
_entity_poly.pdbx_seq_one_letter_code
_entity_poly.pdbx_strand_id
1 'polypeptide(L)'
;MKFEIDNSVFEKFPNLVVAIPIIYGFDNHQSVEKSVELLRSAEESLKKQHTSESFFELEKVTAYEKCFSEFGTDPKVFAPAHVALSKRVLEGGLIPDINPMVNLYNSYSITNIIPFGGEDLDKVYGNFRLFIAKGGEKWFPIGAIKSKSAVEGELVWGDGLDLSTRALNWRQCERTKLTSESTNGYFVMDGFRGINDDLIKKIANEFVQKVKGLFGGTFEILWLDKDNPTVEIDFVSKKVEDIIESKKKKIVNAKKYYGIAKQIFDVAKMPVEHPAVEKFGDYAVRGIANFSDLDVIERVDTVAGFSNLWIKESVLIDESNYILSDMYKNELENIGKGKTVIVEYSSPNIAKPFGIGHLRSTNIGHALYNIYKVLGWNTIGDNHLGDWGTQFGKMITAIKHWGMESTIEGLEKLYVRFHAESENDKTLIDEGRDWFAKLEKGDVEARKIWRECIDISIKEFNRVYEMLGVKIDNAYGEEFYLKMLSEIEQIFRDKKLSKISAGAEIVEVPNLPPAMILKSDGATTYFTRDLATIKFRKEKWNPDLIIYEVGSEQTLHFKQVFAAAKLVGWEANFVHIGHGLIRWKDGKFSTRKGDTIHLSDIIDKAMDMAKSIAPENDNVSIAKVAIGAVKFNDLSSDPKKDIVFDWDRVMSMEGNSSPYLQYTYARCKSVILKSKHQTSNIKTSEGFDENETPLLRYFYIFKEKIVEAGERYNPAVLAEYLLNLARKYNEFYGKCRVIGDPQEGRRVFLTAVTAKIIRDGLNILGIGTLEKM
;
A
#
# COMPACT_ATOMS: atom_id res chain seq x y z
N MET A 1 10.16 35.68 6.02
CA MET A 1 11.04 34.48 6.10
C MET A 1 12.44 34.85 5.66
N LYS A 2 13.47 34.04 5.96
CA LYS A 2 14.85 34.34 5.52
C LYS A 2 15.36 33.36 4.47
N PHE A 3 16.19 33.89 3.58
CA PHE A 3 17.13 33.14 2.75
C PHE A 3 18.52 33.27 3.38
N GLU A 4 19.20 32.14 3.59
CA GLU A 4 20.46 32.10 4.32
C GLU A 4 21.46 31.16 3.65
N ILE A 5 22.74 31.53 3.63
CA ILE A 5 23.84 30.63 3.31
C ILE A 5 24.66 30.46 4.58
N ASP A 6 24.82 29.21 5.04
CA ASP A 6 25.59 28.91 6.24
C ASP A 6 27.06 29.35 6.05
N ASN A 7 27.66 29.98 7.06
CA ASN A 7 29.04 30.47 6.97
C ASN A 7 30.05 29.36 6.60
N SER A 8 29.79 28.12 7.01
CA SER A 8 30.60 26.96 6.64
C SER A 8 30.67 26.70 5.13
N VAL A 9 29.67 27.16 4.37
CA VAL A 9 29.68 27.12 2.90
C VAL A 9 30.73 28.08 2.36
N PHE A 10 30.79 29.32 2.88
CA PHE A 10 31.76 30.32 2.44
C PHE A 10 33.20 30.04 2.89
N GLU A 11 33.40 29.22 3.93
CA GLU A 11 34.72 28.73 4.30
C GLU A 11 35.32 27.85 3.20
N LYS A 12 34.49 27.02 2.55
CA LYS A 12 34.91 26.18 1.43
C LYS A 12 34.83 26.89 0.08
N PHE A 13 33.80 27.72 -0.12
CA PHE A 13 33.50 28.38 -1.38
C PHE A 13 33.38 29.91 -1.19
N PRO A 14 34.49 30.61 -0.89
CA PRO A 14 34.47 32.03 -0.52
C PRO A 14 34.01 32.96 -1.65
N ASN A 15 34.05 32.49 -2.90
CA ASN A 15 33.64 33.25 -4.08
C ASN A 15 32.20 32.98 -4.50
N LEU A 16 31.45 32.13 -3.80
CA LEU A 16 30.06 31.83 -4.13
C LEU A 16 29.20 33.10 -4.05
N VAL A 17 28.41 33.33 -5.10
CA VAL A 17 27.38 34.38 -5.18
C VAL A 17 26.10 33.73 -5.65
N VAL A 18 24.98 34.03 -4.99
CA VAL A 18 23.67 33.48 -5.33
C VAL A 18 22.69 34.63 -5.57
N ALA A 19 22.04 34.61 -6.74
CA ALA A 19 20.88 35.45 -7.01
C ALA A 19 19.61 34.67 -6.77
N ILE A 20 18.65 35.30 -6.10
CA ILE A 20 17.33 34.73 -5.86
C ILE A 20 16.25 35.70 -6.34
N PRO A 21 15.91 35.69 -7.65
CA PRO A 21 14.65 36.26 -8.11
C PRO A 21 13.47 35.63 -7.38
N ILE A 22 12.59 36.47 -6.85
CA ILE A 22 11.32 36.05 -6.26
C ILE A 22 10.21 36.71 -7.04
N ILE A 23 9.23 35.92 -7.45
CA ILE A 23 8.05 36.37 -8.19
C ILE A 23 6.81 36.03 -7.39
N TYR A 24 5.96 37.03 -7.19
CA TYR A 24 4.68 36.91 -6.50
C TYR A 24 3.51 37.11 -7.45
N GLY A 25 2.51 36.24 -7.35
CA GLY A 25 1.26 36.31 -8.12
C GLY A 25 1.43 36.22 -9.63
N PHE A 26 2.34 35.38 -10.13
CA PHE A 26 2.42 35.10 -11.57
C PHE A 26 1.34 34.10 -12.00
N ASP A 27 0.91 34.19 -13.25
CA ASP A 27 -0.05 33.27 -13.86
C ASP A 27 0.68 32.25 -14.76
N ASN A 28 0.83 31.03 -14.26
CA ASN A 28 1.51 29.96 -14.97
C ASN A 28 0.65 29.29 -16.06
N HIS A 29 -0.55 29.80 -16.34
CA HIS A 29 -1.38 29.39 -17.49
C HIS A 29 -1.26 30.37 -18.66
N GLN A 30 -0.57 31.51 -18.49
CA GLN A 30 -0.37 32.49 -19.55
C GLN A 30 0.83 32.15 -20.44
N SER A 31 0.78 32.66 -21.68
CA SER A 31 1.90 32.64 -22.62
C SER A 31 2.49 31.24 -22.87
N VAL A 32 1.66 30.18 -22.83
CA VAL A 32 2.08 28.77 -22.96
C VAL A 32 2.86 28.55 -24.26
N GLU A 33 2.26 28.85 -25.41
CA GLU A 33 2.90 28.70 -26.73
C GLU A 33 4.21 29.50 -26.82
N LYS A 34 4.21 30.73 -26.29
CA LYS A 34 5.39 31.60 -26.30
C LYS A 34 6.52 31.04 -25.42
N SER A 35 6.20 30.41 -24.30
CA SER A 35 7.18 29.78 -23.42
C SER A 35 7.86 28.59 -24.10
N VAL A 36 7.10 27.80 -24.88
CA VAL A 36 7.63 26.69 -25.66
C VAL A 36 8.51 27.20 -26.80
N GLU A 37 8.07 28.24 -27.52
CA GLU A 37 8.88 28.88 -28.57
C GLU A 37 10.24 29.36 -28.04
N LEU A 38 10.25 30.01 -26.87
CA LEU A 38 11.49 30.46 -26.23
C LEU A 38 12.41 29.29 -25.85
N LEU A 39 11.85 28.21 -25.32
CA LEU A 39 12.61 27.00 -25.00
C LEU A 39 13.22 26.38 -26.26
N ARG A 40 12.44 26.22 -27.34
CA ARG A 40 12.94 25.66 -28.61
C ARG A 40 14.00 26.56 -29.26
N SER A 41 13.79 27.88 -29.22
CA SER A 41 14.78 28.85 -29.71
C SER A 41 16.10 28.76 -28.96
N ALA A 42 16.05 28.59 -27.64
CA ALA A 42 17.25 28.39 -26.81
C ALA A 42 17.99 27.09 -27.16
N GLU A 43 17.27 25.99 -27.41
CA GLU A 43 17.85 24.71 -27.84
C GLU A 43 18.54 24.82 -29.20
N GLU A 44 17.91 25.50 -30.17
CA GLU A 44 18.51 25.74 -31.48
C GLU A 44 19.75 26.65 -31.39
N SER A 45 19.68 27.70 -30.57
CA SER A 45 20.82 28.60 -30.36
C SER A 45 22.01 27.86 -29.78
N LEU A 46 21.78 27.00 -28.78
CA LEU A 46 22.82 26.18 -28.16
C LEU A 46 23.50 25.26 -29.20
N LYS A 47 22.71 24.56 -30.03
CA LYS A 47 23.22 23.68 -31.10
C LYS A 47 24.02 24.42 -32.16
N LYS A 48 23.69 25.69 -32.44
CA LYS A 48 24.41 26.53 -33.40
C LYS A 48 25.74 27.03 -32.85
N GLN A 49 25.82 27.28 -31.55
CA GLN A 49 26.98 27.90 -30.91
C GLN A 49 28.02 26.88 -30.43
N HIS A 50 27.60 25.66 -30.11
CA HIS A 50 28.48 24.68 -29.47
C HIS A 50 28.31 23.26 -30.04
N THR A 51 29.43 22.54 -30.17
CA THR A 51 29.47 21.08 -30.19
C THR A 51 29.53 20.54 -28.76
N SER A 52 29.24 19.24 -28.57
CA SER A 52 29.39 18.57 -27.27
C SER A 52 30.79 18.80 -26.67
N GLU A 53 31.85 18.60 -27.47
CA GLU A 53 33.24 18.82 -27.06
C GLU A 53 33.49 20.28 -26.63
N SER A 54 33.15 21.25 -27.48
CA SER A 54 33.38 22.67 -27.18
C SER A 54 32.57 23.20 -25.99
N PHE A 55 31.45 22.57 -25.64
CA PHE A 55 30.61 22.97 -24.52
C PHE A 55 31.26 22.64 -23.18
N PHE A 56 31.86 21.45 -23.04
CA PHE A 56 32.52 21.03 -21.80
C PHE A 56 33.84 21.76 -21.53
N GLU A 57 34.43 22.41 -22.54
CA GLU A 57 35.65 23.22 -22.39
C GLU A 57 35.38 24.65 -21.89
N LEU A 58 34.11 25.07 -21.80
CA LEU A 58 33.76 26.42 -21.37
C LEU A 58 34.18 26.67 -19.92
N GLU A 59 34.83 27.80 -19.66
CA GLU A 59 35.29 28.22 -18.32
C GLU A 59 34.15 28.20 -17.28
N LYS A 60 32.94 28.58 -17.69
CA LYS A 60 31.76 28.55 -16.81
C LYS A 60 31.35 27.13 -16.45
N VAL A 61 31.44 26.17 -17.37
CA VAL A 61 31.09 24.76 -17.13
C VAL A 61 32.13 24.14 -16.18
N THR A 62 33.41 24.34 -16.48
CA THR A 62 34.51 23.80 -15.69
C THR A 62 34.55 24.36 -14.26
N ALA A 63 34.13 25.61 -14.05
CA ALA A 63 34.00 26.21 -12.71
C ALA A 63 33.00 25.46 -11.82
N TYR A 64 31.83 25.06 -12.35
CA TYR A 64 30.85 24.27 -11.60
C TYR A 64 31.31 22.82 -11.40
N GLU A 65 31.92 22.20 -12.41
CA GLU A 65 32.46 20.84 -12.27
C GLU A 65 33.53 20.76 -11.16
N LYS A 66 34.39 21.78 -11.08
CA LYS A 66 35.38 21.91 -10.01
C LYS A 66 34.70 22.05 -8.64
N CYS A 67 33.71 22.93 -8.51
CA CYS A 67 32.95 23.09 -7.27
C CYS A 67 32.30 21.78 -6.81
N PHE A 68 31.66 21.04 -7.73
CA PHE A 68 31.04 19.73 -7.44
C PHE A 68 32.07 18.69 -6.97
N SER A 69 33.23 18.66 -7.63
CA SER A 69 34.33 17.78 -7.25
C SER A 69 34.85 18.08 -5.84
N GLU A 70 34.96 19.36 -5.47
CA GLU A 70 35.46 19.81 -4.17
C GLU A 70 34.57 19.41 -2.98
N PHE A 71 33.26 19.25 -3.18
CA PHE A 71 32.36 18.68 -2.17
C PHE A 71 32.10 17.17 -2.33
N GLY A 72 32.96 16.46 -3.06
CA GLY A 72 32.98 14.98 -3.12
C GLY A 72 31.94 14.37 -4.06
N THR A 73 31.37 15.17 -4.96
CA THR A 73 30.36 14.72 -5.93
C THR A 73 31.00 14.58 -7.31
N ASP A 74 30.77 13.45 -7.99
CA ASP A 74 31.21 13.28 -9.37
C ASP A 74 30.32 14.12 -10.30
N PRO A 75 30.83 15.21 -10.91
CA PRO A 75 30.03 16.08 -11.79
C PRO A 75 29.53 15.36 -13.04
N LYS A 76 30.10 14.20 -13.41
CA LYS A 76 29.59 13.37 -14.51
C LYS A 76 28.35 12.57 -14.12
N VAL A 77 28.21 12.26 -12.83
CA VAL A 77 27.04 11.55 -12.27
C VAL A 77 25.96 12.54 -11.83
N PHE A 78 26.37 13.68 -11.29
CA PHE A 78 25.51 14.72 -10.72
C PHE A 78 25.75 16.05 -11.44
N ALA A 79 25.45 16.10 -12.74
CA ALA A 79 25.71 17.28 -13.55
C ALA A 79 24.81 18.47 -13.15
N PRO A 80 25.34 19.69 -12.97
CA PRO A 80 24.51 20.89 -12.73
C PRO A 80 23.40 21.04 -13.78
N ALA A 81 22.28 21.68 -13.42
CA ALA A 81 21.09 21.77 -14.29
C ALA A 81 21.42 22.22 -15.72
N HIS A 82 22.18 23.30 -15.89
CA HIS A 82 22.56 23.81 -17.22
C HIS A 82 23.41 22.80 -18.03
N VAL A 83 24.30 22.04 -17.38
CA VAL A 83 25.11 21.00 -18.04
C VAL A 83 24.22 19.83 -18.46
N ALA A 84 23.36 19.34 -17.57
CA ALA A 84 22.47 18.22 -17.85
C ALA A 84 21.49 18.54 -18.99
N LEU A 85 20.91 19.74 -18.99
CA LEU A 85 20.00 20.21 -20.03
C LEU A 85 20.73 20.42 -21.36
N SER A 86 21.87 21.12 -21.35
CA SER A 86 22.64 21.37 -22.57
C SER A 86 23.18 20.10 -23.20
N LYS A 87 23.70 19.15 -22.39
CA LYS A 87 24.15 17.84 -22.86
C LYS A 87 23.02 17.10 -23.60
N ARG A 88 21.84 17.04 -22.99
CA ARG A 88 20.66 16.39 -23.61
C ARG A 88 20.34 16.99 -24.98
N VAL A 89 20.42 18.30 -25.11
CA VAL A 89 20.13 19.02 -26.36
C VAL A 89 21.22 18.76 -27.42
N LEU A 90 22.50 18.83 -27.04
CA LEU A 90 23.64 18.61 -27.93
C LEU A 90 23.74 17.15 -28.40
N GLU A 91 23.25 16.20 -27.60
CA GLU A 91 23.11 14.78 -27.97
C GLU A 91 21.86 14.48 -28.82
N GLY A 92 21.15 15.51 -29.27
CA GLY A 92 20.00 15.39 -30.19
C GLY A 92 18.63 15.29 -29.51
N GLY A 93 18.57 15.29 -28.18
CA GLY A 93 17.31 15.34 -27.43
C GLY A 93 16.65 16.73 -27.41
N LEU A 94 15.46 16.77 -26.80
CA LEU A 94 14.74 18.00 -26.46
C LEU A 94 14.46 18.04 -24.95
N ILE A 95 14.52 19.24 -24.37
CA ILE A 95 14.08 19.53 -23.01
C ILE A 95 12.56 19.38 -22.94
N PRO A 96 12.03 18.63 -21.95
CA PRO A 96 10.60 18.48 -21.76
C PRO A 96 9.89 19.83 -21.59
N ASP A 97 8.75 19.96 -22.26
CA ASP A 97 7.78 21.03 -21.98
C ASP A 97 7.00 20.64 -20.72
N ILE A 98 7.16 21.42 -19.65
CA ILE A 98 6.58 21.12 -18.32
C ILE A 98 5.47 22.09 -17.97
N ASN A 99 5.80 23.38 -17.91
CA ASN A 99 4.88 24.49 -17.72
C ASN A 99 5.60 25.80 -18.11
N PRO A 100 4.88 26.91 -18.34
CA PRO A 100 5.46 28.13 -18.88
C PRO A 100 6.64 28.70 -18.08
N MET A 101 6.54 28.72 -16.75
CA MET A 101 7.62 29.17 -15.89
C MET A 101 8.85 28.25 -15.96
N VAL A 102 8.64 26.93 -15.95
CA VAL A 102 9.71 25.94 -16.08
C VAL A 102 10.41 26.04 -17.43
N ASN A 103 9.64 26.20 -18.50
CA ASN A 103 10.16 26.39 -19.85
C ASN A 103 11.02 27.66 -19.91
N LEU A 104 10.55 28.75 -19.29
CA LEU A 104 11.27 30.01 -19.29
C LEU A 104 12.62 29.91 -18.57
N TYR A 105 12.66 29.48 -17.31
CA TYR A 105 13.94 29.43 -16.60
C TYR A 105 14.91 28.41 -17.21
N ASN A 106 14.42 27.28 -17.74
CA ASN A 106 15.27 26.32 -18.46
C ASN A 106 15.88 26.93 -19.72
N SER A 107 15.12 27.74 -20.47
CA SER A 107 15.65 28.46 -21.63
C SER A 107 16.79 29.42 -21.24
N TYR A 108 16.61 30.17 -20.16
CA TYR A 108 17.65 31.05 -19.62
C TYR A 108 18.88 30.27 -19.11
N SER A 109 18.66 29.10 -18.51
CA SER A 109 19.72 28.25 -17.98
C SER A 109 20.68 27.78 -19.08
N ILE A 110 20.15 27.30 -20.21
CA ILE A 110 20.97 26.80 -21.32
C ILE A 110 21.53 27.93 -22.19
N THR A 111 20.79 29.02 -22.39
CA THR A 111 21.28 30.16 -23.19
C THR A 111 22.45 30.86 -22.54
N ASN A 112 22.46 30.93 -21.20
CA ASN A 112 23.49 31.67 -20.47
C ASN A 112 24.53 30.77 -19.78
N ILE A 113 24.31 29.45 -19.81
CA ILE A 113 25.22 28.43 -19.25
C ILE A 113 25.42 28.68 -17.74
N ILE A 114 24.29 28.79 -17.03
CA ILE A 114 24.21 29.04 -15.58
C ILE A 114 23.18 28.06 -14.99
N PRO A 115 23.49 27.35 -13.88
CA PRO A 115 22.51 26.52 -13.19
C PRO A 115 21.36 27.40 -12.71
N PHE A 116 20.15 27.05 -13.11
CA PHE A 116 18.97 27.82 -12.76
C PHE A 116 17.84 26.88 -12.36
N GLY A 117 17.39 27.00 -11.11
CA GLY A 117 16.30 26.20 -10.55
C GLY A 117 15.15 27.08 -10.09
N GLY A 118 13.92 26.57 -10.17
CA GLY A 118 12.72 27.26 -9.69
C GLY A 118 11.94 26.39 -8.70
N GLU A 119 11.45 27.01 -7.65
CA GLU A 119 10.70 26.36 -6.57
C GLU A 119 9.45 27.17 -6.19
N ASP A 120 8.39 26.46 -5.80
CA ASP A 120 7.12 27.02 -5.35
C ASP A 120 7.26 27.54 -3.91
N LEU A 121 7.19 28.86 -3.77
CA LEU A 121 7.41 29.56 -2.51
C LEU A 121 6.31 29.22 -1.49
N ASP A 122 5.07 28.94 -1.94
CA ASP A 122 3.95 28.59 -1.07
C ASP A 122 4.10 27.20 -0.45
N LYS A 123 5.09 26.42 -0.89
CA LYS A 123 5.38 25.08 -0.37
C LYS A 123 6.51 25.06 0.66
N VAL A 124 7.21 26.17 0.88
CA VAL A 124 8.38 26.27 1.77
C VAL A 124 7.98 26.31 3.26
N TYR A 125 8.78 25.67 4.11
CA TYR A 125 8.63 25.65 5.57
C TYR A 125 9.77 26.35 6.31
N GLY A 126 9.48 27.45 7.01
CA GLY A 126 10.49 28.21 7.76
C GLY A 126 11.46 28.99 6.85
N ASN A 127 12.73 29.06 7.24
CA ASN A 127 13.79 29.73 6.48
C ASN A 127 14.40 28.77 5.45
N PHE A 128 14.79 29.33 4.30
CA PHE A 128 15.43 28.59 3.23
C PHE A 128 16.95 28.73 3.34
N ARG A 129 17.66 27.60 3.45
CA ARG A 129 19.08 27.60 3.85
C ARG A 129 19.92 26.75 2.90
N LEU A 130 21.07 27.28 2.47
CA LEU A 130 22.14 26.52 1.83
C LEU A 130 23.16 26.12 2.90
N PHE A 131 23.43 24.82 3.02
CA PHE A 131 24.37 24.30 4.01
C PHE A 131 25.08 23.04 3.51
N ILE A 132 26.13 22.63 4.22
CA ILE A 132 26.85 21.38 3.97
C ILE A 132 26.11 20.24 4.67
N ALA A 133 25.67 19.23 3.92
CA ALA A 133 24.97 18.07 4.46
C ALA A 133 25.87 17.25 5.40
N LYS A 134 25.30 16.72 6.48
CA LYS A 134 25.96 15.82 7.44
C LYS A 134 25.69 14.33 7.16
N GLY A 135 24.83 14.04 6.20
CA GLY A 135 24.42 12.68 5.85
C GLY A 135 23.14 12.29 6.59
N GLY A 136 22.18 11.72 5.85
CA GLY A 136 20.91 11.25 6.39
C GLY A 136 19.75 12.26 6.31
N GLU A 137 20.01 13.51 5.92
CA GLU A 137 18.97 14.47 5.57
C GLU A 137 18.11 13.91 4.43
N LYS A 138 16.79 13.93 4.62
CA LYS A 138 15.85 13.31 3.68
C LYS A 138 15.56 14.27 2.53
N TRP A 139 15.49 13.70 1.35
CA TRP A 139 15.15 14.38 0.11
C TRP A 139 14.25 13.48 -0.74
N PHE A 140 13.19 14.04 -1.30
CA PHE A 140 12.28 13.32 -2.19
C PHE A 140 12.44 13.86 -3.61
N PRO A 141 13.27 13.24 -4.48
CA PRO A 141 13.51 13.75 -5.83
C PRO A 141 12.21 13.87 -6.62
N ILE A 142 12.13 14.86 -7.52
CA ILE A 142 11.00 14.95 -8.46
C ILE A 142 10.81 13.61 -9.20
N GLY A 143 9.58 13.07 -9.18
CA GLY A 143 9.21 11.81 -9.81
C GLY A 143 9.60 10.53 -9.04
N ALA A 144 10.13 10.64 -7.81
CA ALA A 144 10.50 9.49 -7.00
C ALA A 144 9.38 9.04 -6.06
N ILE A 145 9.24 7.72 -5.89
CA ILE A 145 8.25 7.10 -5.00
C ILE A 145 8.79 6.95 -3.56
N LYS A 146 10.11 7.08 -3.36
CA LYS A 146 10.80 6.93 -2.06
C LYS A 146 11.79 8.08 -1.83
N SER A 147 11.96 8.45 -0.56
CA SER A 147 13.02 9.39 -0.16
C SER A 147 14.40 8.77 -0.39
N LYS A 148 15.35 9.62 -0.77
CA LYS A 148 16.78 9.37 -0.72
C LYS A 148 17.40 10.23 0.38
N SER A 149 18.60 9.87 0.81
CA SER A 149 19.36 10.69 1.75
C SER A 149 20.41 11.52 1.02
N ALA A 150 20.68 12.70 1.56
CA ALA A 150 21.87 13.46 1.22
C ALA A 150 23.15 12.68 1.53
N VAL A 151 24.18 12.91 0.72
CA VAL A 151 25.52 12.41 0.97
C VAL A 151 26.25 13.45 1.83
N GLU A 152 26.96 12.99 2.84
CA GLU A 152 27.75 13.86 3.71
C GLU A 152 28.75 14.68 2.88
N GLY A 153 28.83 15.99 3.17
CA GLY A 153 29.73 16.92 2.52
C GLY A 153 29.14 17.71 1.35
N GLU A 154 28.02 17.29 0.77
CA GLU A 154 27.42 17.98 -0.38
C GLU A 154 26.72 19.30 0.00
N LEU A 155 26.67 20.26 -0.92
CA LEU A 155 25.90 21.50 -0.73
C LEU A 155 24.43 21.25 -1.01
N VAL A 156 23.56 21.48 -0.02
CA VAL A 156 22.12 21.25 -0.11
C VAL A 156 21.33 22.48 0.26
N TRP A 157 20.25 22.70 -0.49
CA TRP A 157 19.19 23.62 -0.10
C TRP A 157 18.13 22.86 0.69
N GLY A 158 17.70 23.44 1.80
CA GLY A 158 16.63 22.88 2.61
C GLY A 158 15.81 23.97 3.29
N ASP A 159 14.61 23.58 3.65
CA ASP A 159 13.78 24.33 4.57
C ASP A 159 13.63 23.50 5.85
N GLY A 160 13.12 24.06 6.94
CA GLY A 160 13.13 23.38 8.25
C GLY A 160 12.39 22.03 8.31
N LEU A 161 11.77 21.58 7.21
CA LEU A 161 11.13 20.28 7.08
C LEU A 161 12.04 19.21 6.45
N ASP A 162 12.53 19.44 5.23
CA ASP A 162 13.35 18.51 4.44
C ASP A 162 14.14 19.25 3.36
N LEU A 163 14.97 18.52 2.61
CA LEU A 163 15.75 19.12 1.53
C LEU A 163 14.85 19.44 0.33
N SER A 164 15.05 20.64 -0.22
CA SER A 164 14.47 21.03 -1.49
C SER A 164 15.34 20.60 -2.66
N THR A 165 16.63 20.92 -2.62
CA THR A 165 17.53 20.72 -3.75
C THR A 165 18.86 20.18 -3.26
N ARG A 166 19.39 19.18 -3.96
CA ARG A 166 20.70 18.57 -3.64
C ARG A 166 21.77 19.04 -4.62
N ALA A 167 23.03 19.03 -4.16
CA ALA A 167 24.23 19.39 -4.90
C ALA A 167 24.04 20.73 -5.65
N LEU A 168 23.90 21.82 -4.90
CA LEU A 168 23.52 23.15 -5.42
C LEU A 168 22.20 23.07 -6.22
N ASN A 169 22.21 23.47 -7.50
CA ASN A 169 21.09 23.35 -8.44
C ASN A 169 21.23 22.12 -9.37
N TRP A 170 21.40 20.91 -8.80
CA TRP A 170 21.34 19.67 -9.59
C TRP A 170 19.90 19.18 -9.79
N ARG A 171 19.16 18.94 -8.69
CA ARG A 171 17.78 18.43 -8.77
C ARG A 171 16.92 18.82 -7.58
N GLN A 172 15.74 19.34 -7.86
CA GLN A 172 14.73 19.73 -6.87
C GLN A 172 13.94 18.52 -6.34
N CYS A 173 13.17 18.76 -5.27
CA CYS A 173 12.30 17.80 -4.64
C CYS A 173 10.87 17.89 -5.18
N GLU A 174 10.10 16.82 -4.98
CA GLU A 174 8.73 16.72 -5.43
C GLU A 174 7.79 17.73 -4.74
N ARG A 175 8.11 18.14 -3.51
CA ARG A 175 7.25 19.00 -2.67
C ARG A 175 7.21 20.45 -3.15
N THR A 176 8.37 21.02 -3.47
CA THR A 176 8.53 22.43 -3.83
C THR A 176 8.62 22.64 -5.34
N LYS A 177 8.36 21.61 -6.16
CA LYS A 177 8.35 21.76 -7.62
C LYS A 177 7.29 22.77 -8.06
N LEU A 178 7.62 23.57 -9.06
CA LEU A 178 6.64 24.42 -9.74
C LEU A 178 5.63 23.58 -10.52
N THR A 179 4.36 23.90 -10.36
CA THR A 179 3.22 23.28 -11.06
C THR A 179 2.48 24.33 -11.87
N SER A 180 1.52 23.92 -12.70
CA SER A 180 0.60 24.85 -13.37
C SER A 180 -0.15 25.75 -12.39
N GLU A 181 -0.33 25.31 -11.14
CA GLU A 181 -1.07 26.04 -10.10
C GLU A 181 -0.17 26.95 -9.24
N SER A 182 1.14 26.94 -9.45
CA SER A 182 2.06 27.77 -8.67
C SER A 182 1.88 29.24 -9.05
N THR A 183 1.74 30.10 -8.03
CA THR A 183 1.55 31.55 -8.21
C THR A 183 2.65 32.37 -7.55
N ASN A 184 3.36 31.82 -6.57
CA ASN A 184 4.52 32.44 -5.93
C ASN A 184 5.73 31.49 -6.06
N GLY A 185 6.88 32.02 -6.45
CA GLY A 185 8.05 31.21 -6.73
C GLY A 185 9.34 31.97 -6.49
N TYR A 186 10.36 31.24 -6.03
CA TYR A 186 11.72 31.74 -5.97
C TYR A 186 12.59 30.90 -6.90
N PHE A 187 13.61 31.54 -7.45
CA PHE A 187 14.45 30.93 -8.45
C PHE A 187 15.91 31.14 -8.04
N VAL A 188 16.70 30.09 -8.04
CA VAL A 188 18.09 30.14 -7.54
C VAL A 188 19.05 30.09 -8.72
N MET A 189 19.91 31.09 -8.81
CA MET A 189 21.04 31.15 -9.73
C MET A 189 22.34 31.17 -8.92
N ASP A 190 23.12 30.10 -9.00
CA ASP A 190 24.43 30.05 -8.37
C ASP A 190 25.49 30.64 -9.30
N GLY A 191 26.57 31.19 -8.75
CA GLY A 191 27.77 31.57 -9.48
C GLY A 191 28.96 31.92 -8.61
N PHE A 192 29.99 32.45 -9.24
CA PHE A 192 31.29 32.68 -8.62
C PHE A 192 31.85 34.06 -9.00
N ARG A 193 32.31 34.82 -7.98
CA ARG A 193 32.97 36.12 -8.14
C ARG A 193 34.15 36.01 -9.12
N GLY A 194 34.18 36.88 -10.12
CA GLY A 194 35.23 36.94 -11.13
C GLY A 194 35.09 35.92 -12.26
N ILE A 195 34.05 35.08 -12.25
CA ILE A 195 33.76 34.11 -13.32
C ILE A 195 32.45 34.48 -14.02
N ASN A 196 31.36 34.67 -13.27
CA ASN A 196 30.04 34.92 -13.85
C ASN A 196 29.08 35.75 -12.98
N ASP A 197 29.57 36.42 -11.94
CA ASP A 197 28.72 37.20 -11.02
C ASP A 197 28.04 38.40 -11.70
N ASP A 198 28.74 39.11 -12.59
CA ASP A 198 28.12 40.18 -13.40
C ASP A 198 27.07 39.65 -14.38
N LEU A 199 27.30 38.44 -14.92
CA LEU A 199 26.35 37.80 -15.81
C LEU A 199 25.09 37.40 -15.03
N ILE A 200 25.22 36.82 -13.85
CA ILE A 200 24.06 36.45 -13.03
C ILE A 200 23.24 37.68 -12.64
N LYS A 201 23.89 38.81 -12.31
CA LYS A 201 23.20 40.11 -12.09
C LYS A 201 22.39 40.54 -13.30
N LYS A 202 22.98 40.47 -14.49
CA LYS A 202 22.28 40.80 -15.72
C LYS A 202 21.09 39.86 -15.96
N ILE A 203 21.30 38.55 -15.84
CA ILE A 203 20.29 37.54 -16.14
C ILE A 203 19.13 37.54 -15.15
N ALA A 204 19.39 37.74 -13.85
CA ALA A 204 18.34 37.90 -12.85
C ALA A 204 17.40 39.07 -13.20
N ASN A 205 17.96 40.22 -13.59
CA ASN A 205 17.18 41.39 -14.02
C ASN A 205 16.39 41.13 -15.30
N GLU A 206 17.00 40.52 -16.31
CA GLU A 206 16.31 40.19 -17.56
C GLU A 206 15.18 39.18 -17.34
N PHE A 207 15.42 38.17 -16.49
CA PHE A 207 14.44 37.14 -16.18
C PHE A 207 13.19 37.71 -15.51
N VAL A 208 13.32 38.54 -14.48
CA VAL A 208 12.14 39.12 -13.80
C VAL A 208 11.33 40.04 -14.72
N GLN A 209 11.98 40.80 -15.60
CA GLN A 209 11.27 41.62 -16.59
C GLN A 209 10.54 40.76 -17.61
N LYS A 210 11.17 39.65 -18.03
CA LYS A 210 10.55 38.71 -18.96
C LYS A 210 9.34 38.00 -18.35
N VAL A 211 9.45 37.57 -17.09
CA VAL A 211 8.35 37.00 -16.31
C VAL A 211 7.21 38.01 -16.21
N LYS A 212 7.48 39.25 -15.81
CA LYS A 212 6.46 40.30 -15.71
C LYS A 212 5.72 40.54 -17.03
N GLY A 213 6.43 40.50 -18.16
CA GLY A 213 5.82 40.67 -19.48
C GLY A 213 5.02 39.47 -19.99
N LEU A 214 5.35 38.25 -19.56
CA LEU A 214 4.70 37.02 -20.06
C LEU A 214 3.64 36.45 -19.13
N PHE A 215 3.84 36.56 -17.82
CA PHE A 215 3.07 35.88 -16.77
C PHE A 215 2.54 36.86 -15.70
N GLY A 216 2.91 38.14 -15.77
CA GLY A 216 2.55 39.15 -14.78
C GLY A 216 3.30 39.00 -13.45
N GLY A 217 2.65 39.41 -12.36
CA GLY A 217 3.21 39.36 -11.01
C GLY A 217 4.08 40.56 -10.61
N THR A 218 4.48 40.56 -9.35
CA THR A 218 5.47 41.50 -8.78
C THR A 218 6.75 40.73 -8.43
N PHE A 219 7.88 41.42 -8.31
CA PHE A 219 9.15 40.75 -8.09
C PHE A 219 10.09 41.54 -7.17
N GLU A 220 11.01 40.80 -6.57
CA GLU A 220 12.23 41.31 -5.96
C GLU A 220 13.41 40.37 -6.31
N ILE A 221 14.63 40.86 -6.19
CA ILE A 221 15.84 40.04 -6.43
C ILE A 221 16.72 40.13 -5.20
N LEU A 222 16.95 39.00 -4.55
CA LEU A 222 17.87 38.90 -3.44
C LEU A 222 19.26 38.51 -3.93
N TRP A 223 20.27 38.98 -3.22
CA TRP A 223 21.67 38.69 -3.47
C TRP A 223 22.30 38.16 -2.19
N LEU A 224 22.82 36.94 -2.24
CA LEU A 224 23.55 36.34 -1.12
C LEU A 224 24.99 36.08 -1.53
N ASP A 225 25.91 36.50 -0.67
CA ASP A 225 27.33 36.25 -0.78
C ASP A 225 27.97 36.27 0.61
N LYS A 226 29.29 36.15 0.67
CA LYS A 226 30.03 36.11 1.94
C LYS A 226 29.81 37.36 2.80
N ASP A 227 29.56 38.51 2.17
CA ASP A 227 29.38 39.79 2.85
C ASP A 227 27.92 39.98 3.30
N ASN A 228 26.97 39.35 2.60
CA ASN A 228 25.53 39.37 2.87
C ASN A 228 24.97 37.93 2.89
N PRO A 229 25.31 37.11 3.90
CA PRO A 229 24.95 35.69 3.92
C PRO A 229 23.49 35.43 4.26
N THR A 230 22.70 36.46 4.57
CA THR A 230 21.30 36.34 4.99
C THR A 230 20.49 37.54 4.52
N VAL A 231 19.34 37.27 3.91
CA VAL A 231 18.38 38.30 3.47
C VAL A 231 16.98 37.88 3.90
N GLU A 232 16.18 38.84 4.36
CA GLU A 232 14.81 38.62 4.80
C GLU A 232 13.80 39.19 3.80
N ILE A 233 12.69 38.48 3.61
CA ILE A 233 11.57 38.90 2.77
C ILE A 233 10.27 38.95 3.58
N ASP A 234 9.36 39.80 3.12
CA ASP A 234 8.01 39.93 3.66
C ASP A 234 7.08 38.82 3.11
N PHE A 235 7.44 37.58 3.44
CA PHE A 235 6.65 36.40 3.15
C PHE A 235 6.57 35.50 4.38
N VAL A 236 5.36 35.09 4.73
CA VAL A 236 5.10 34.17 5.84
C VAL A 236 5.07 32.75 5.29
N SER A 237 6.19 32.05 5.43
CA SER A 237 6.26 30.62 5.10
C SER A 237 5.45 29.79 6.10
N LYS A 238 5.16 28.54 5.73
CA LYS A 238 4.46 27.62 6.61
C LYS A 238 5.34 27.26 7.81
N LYS A 239 4.75 27.10 9.00
CA LYS A 239 5.51 26.70 10.18
C LYS A 239 5.80 25.20 10.15
N VAL A 240 7.04 24.83 10.45
CA VAL A 240 7.43 23.41 10.57
C VAL A 240 6.62 22.74 11.68
N GLU A 241 6.33 23.49 12.73
CA GLU A 241 5.51 23.08 13.87
C GLU A 241 4.10 22.68 13.44
N ASP A 242 3.48 23.35 12.46
CA ASP A 242 2.14 23.01 11.96
C ASP A 242 2.13 21.65 11.24
N ILE A 243 3.24 21.28 10.57
CA ILE A 243 3.42 19.91 10.06
C ILE A 243 3.69 18.93 11.20
N ILE A 244 4.58 19.27 12.14
CA ILE A 244 4.89 18.36 13.24
C ILE A 244 3.65 18.10 14.08
N GLU A 245 2.82 19.11 14.29
CA GLU A 245 1.56 19.04 15.04
C GLU A 245 0.45 18.37 14.23
N SER A 246 0.38 18.57 12.91
CA SER A 246 -0.54 17.80 12.04
C SER A 246 -0.10 16.36 11.81
N LYS A 247 1.20 16.06 11.79
CA LYS A 247 1.77 14.70 11.82
C LYS A 247 1.61 14.07 13.18
N LYS A 248 1.81 14.79 14.28
CA LYS A 248 1.47 14.33 15.64
C LYS A 248 -0.03 14.07 15.73
N LYS A 249 -0.91 14.99 15.30
CA LYS A 249 -2.36 14.75 15.23
C LYS A 249 -2.71 13.57 14.31
N LYS A 250 -2.05 13.38 13.15
CA LYS A 250 -2.28 12.22 12.28
C LYS A 250 -1.75 10.90 12.86
N ILE A 251 -0.63 10.91 13.58
CA ILE A 251 -0.02 9.71 14.17
C ILE A 251 -0.74 9.34 15.48
N VAL A 252 -1.16 10.34 16.27
CA VAL A 252 -1.93 10.20 17.52
C VAL A 252 -3.41 9.87 17.24
N ASN A 253 -3.99 10.32 16.12
CA ASN A 253 -5.40 10.01 15.78
C ASN A 253 -5.61 8.78 14.87
N ALA A 254 -4.57 8.04 14.46
CA ALA A 254 -4.75 6.88 13.59
C ALA A 254 -4.60 5.52 14.29
N LYS A 255 -3.70 5.40 15.27
CA LYS A 255 -3.43 4.13 15.95
C LYS A 255 -4.25 4.05 17.24
N LYS A 256 -5.18 3.10 17.32
CA LYS A 256 -5.88 2.84 18.58
C LYS A 256 -5.06 1.89 19.42
N TYR A 257 -4.95 2.21 20.70
CA TYR A 257 -4.28 1.38 21.68
C TYR A 257 -5.31 0.65 22.55
N TYR A 258 -4.98 -0.58 22.95
CA TYR A 258 -5.82 -1.44 23.78
C TYR A 258 -4.96 -2.04 24.90
N GLY A 259 -5.60 -2.56 25.95
CA GLY A 259 -4.89 -3.23 27.05
C GLY A 259 -3.80 -2.33 27.68
N ILE A 260 -2.63 -2.92 27.93
CA ILE A 260 -1.49 -2.25 28.58
C ILE A 260 -0.97 -1.08 27.72
N ALA A 261 -0.88 -1.26 26.40
CA ALA A 261 -0.45 -0.18 25.49
C ALA A 261 -1.34 1.06 25.61
N LYS A 262 -2.64 0.90 25.88
CA LYS A 262 -3.57 2.02 26.10
C LYS A 262 -3.24 2.77 27.39
N GLN A 263 -2.98 2.05 28.48
CA GLN A 263 -2.62 2.66 29.76
C GLN A 263 -1.32 3.46 29.64
N ILE A 264 -0.32 2.91 28.95
CA ILE A 264 0.95 3.59 28.65
C ILE A 264 0.70 4.83 27.80
N PHE A 265 -0.09 4.71 26.73
CA PHE A 265 -0.43 5.83 25.86
C PHE A 265 -1.18 6.94 26.61
N ASP A 266 -2.09 6.57 27.51
CA ASP A 266 -2.89 7.52 28.26
C ASP A 266 -2.05 8.37 29.23
N VAL A 267 -0.92 7.84 29.70
CA VAL A 267 0.07 8.59 30.50
C VAL A 267 1.04 9.36 29.60
N ALA A 268 1.67 8.69 28.64
CA ALA A 268 2.72 9.30 27.83
C ALA A 268 2.20 10.33 26.83
N LYS A 269 0.95 10.17 26.35
CA LYS A 269 0.37 10.89 25.20
C LYS A 269 1.28 10.86 23.96
N MET A 270 2.02 9.77 23.80
CA MET A 270 2.99 9.55 22.73
C MET A 270 2.82 8.14 22.15
N PRO A 271 3.19 7.91 20.88
CA PRO A 271 3.05 6.59 20.27
C PRO A 271 3.76 5.51 21.08
N VAL A 272 3.01 4.46 21.40
CA VAL A 272 3.50 3.24 22.04
C VAL A 272 3.83 2.22 20.94
N GLU A 273 5.01 1.64 21.04
CA GLU A 273 5.55 0.64 20.12
C GLU A 273 6.16 -0.51 20.90
N HIS A 274 6.33 -1.67 20.26
CA HIS A 274 7.21 -2.71 20.79
C HIS A 274 8.63 -2.44 20.31
N PRO A 275 9.65 -2.59 21.16
CA PRO A 275 11.03 -2.42 20.73
C PRO A 275 11.41 -3.47 19.68
N ALA A 276 12.20 -3.07 18.69
CA ALA A 276 12.66 -3.98 17.63
C ALA A 276 13.54 -5.13 18.16
N VAL A 277 14.14 -4.95 19.34
CA VAL A 277 14.91 -5.98 20.04
C VAL A 277 14.35 -6.13 21.45
N GLU A 278 13.87 -7.32 21.79
CA GLU A 278 13.16 -7.63 23.05
C GLU A 278 13.97 -7.35 24.33
N LYS A 279 15.30 -7.27 24.20
CA LYS A 279 16.19 -6.87 25.31
C LYS A 279 15.95 -5.44 25.79
N PHE A 280 15.28 -4.62 24.98
CA PHE A 280 14.95 -3.22 25.30
C PHE A 280 13.54 -3.06 25.85
N GLY A 281 12.96 -4.08 26.49
CA GLY A 281 11.68 -4.00 27.18
C GLY A 281 10.50 -4.58 26.40
N ASP A 282 9.31 -4.41 26.95
CA ASP A 282 8.03 -4.86 26.42
C ASP A 282 7.39 -3.80 25.52
N TYR A 283 7.49 -2.54 25.93
CA TYR A 283 7.10 -1.39 25.14
C TYR A 283 8.20 -0.33 25.11
N ALA A 284 8.16 0.50 24.09
CA ALA A 284 9.00 1.67 23.94
C ALA A 284 8.13 2.88 23.58
N VAL A 285 8.43 4.00 24.21
CA VAL A 285 7.84 5.30 23.91
C VAL A 285 8.96 6.27 23.58
N ARG A 286 8.85 6.96 22.45
CA ARG A 286 9.84 7.99 22.09
C ARG A 286 9.68 9.17 23.05
N GLY A 287 10.75 9.61 23.71
CA GLY A 287 10.73 10.68 24.72
C GLY A 287 10.87 10.16 26.15
N ILE A 288 10.91 11.10 27.08
CA ILE A 288 10.97 10.82 28.54
C ILE A 288 9.62 11.18 29.13
N ALA A 289 8.93 10.20 29.69
CA ALA A 289 7.68 10.37 30.41
C ALA A 289 7.77 9.66 31.78
N ASN A 290 7.04 10.18 32.77
CA ASN A 290 6.99 9.55 34.08
C ASN A 290 5.89 8.48 34.11
N PHE A 291 6.29 7.23 34.34
CA PHE A 291 5.39 6.08 34.45
C PHE A 291 5.30 5.54 35.88
N SER A 292 5.77 6.28 36.89
CA SER A 292 5.76 5.86 38.30
C SER A 292 4.38 5.47 38.82
N ASP A 293 3.33 6.07 38.27
CA ASP A 293 1.96 5.88 38.72
C ASP A 293 1.26 4.72 37.99
N LEU A 294 1.91 4.10 37.00
CA LEU A 294 1.40 2.92 36.32
C LEU A 294 1.81 1.66 37.07
N ASP A 295 0.87 1.10 37.83
CA ASP A 295 1.08 -0.14 38.57
C ASP A 295 1.42 -1.34 37.67
N VAL A 296 1.21 -1.25 36.36
CA VAL A 296 1.56 -2.31 35.40
C VAL A 296 3.05 -2.36 35.04
N ILE A 297 3.80 -1.30 35.32
CA ILE A 297 5.22 -1.18 34.94
C ILE A 297 6.12 -1.57 36.12
N GLU A 298 7.09 -2.44 35.87
CA GLU A 298 8.12 -2.84 36.84
C GLU A 298 9.33 -1.90 36.78
N ARG A 299 9.77 -1.59 35.56
CA ARG A 299 10.98 -0.82 35.33
C ARG A 299 10.85 0.05 34.08
N VAL A 300 11.52 1.20 34.10
CA VAL A 300 11.70 2.08 32.95
C VAL A 300 13.18 2.38 32.76
N ASP A 301 13.72 2.10 31.58
CA ASP A 301 15.09 2.44 31.22
C ASP A 301 15.07 3.47 30.08
N THR A 302 15.84 4.55 30.21
CA THR A 302 15.93 5.57 29.16
C THR A 302 17.16 5.34 28.29
N VAL A 303 16.97 5.01 27.02
CA VAL A 303 18.06 4.71 26.07
C VAL A 303 17.83 5.46 24.76
N ALA A 304 18.83 6.23 24.31
CA ALA A 304 18.82 6.92 23.01
C ALA A 304 17.53 7.73 22.72
N GLY A 305 16.98 8.38 23.76
CA GLY A 305 15.75 9.18 23.64
C GLY A 305 14.45 8.38 23.63
N PHE A 306 14.47 7.11 24.04
CA PHE A 306 13.28 6.29 24.29
C PHE A 306 13.17 5.93 25.76
N SER A 307 11.93 5.95 26.28
CA SER A 307 11.56 5.28 27.52
C SER A 307 11.17 3.84 27.18
N ASN A 308 12.04 2.90 27.54
CA ASN A 308 11.81 1.46 27.43
C ASN A 308 11.14 0.96 28.70
N LEU A 309 10.08 0.17 28.56
CA LEU A 309 9.16 -0.20 29.63
C LEU A 309 9.14 -1.71 29.81
N TRP A 310 9.33 -2.17 31.04
CA TRP A 310 9.16 -3.58 31.44
C TRP A 310 7.88 -3.74 32.23
N ILE A 311 7.03 -4.67 31.82
CA ILE A 311 5.76 -4.98 32.47
C ILE A 311 6.06 -5.90 33.67
N LYS A 312 5.35 -5.69 34.78
CA LYS A 312 5.47 -6.58 35.95
C LYS A 312 5.12 -8.01 35.58
N GLU A 313 5.92 -8.97 36.06
CA GLU A 313 5.67 -10.40 35.86
C GLU A 313 4.24 -10.80 36.27
N SER A 314 3.73 -10.23 37.37
CA SER A 314 2.37 -10.45 37.84
C SER A 314 1.30 -10.11 36.80
N VAL A 315 1.46 -8.99 36.11
CA VAL A 315 0.55 -8.54 35.06
C VAL A 315 0.64 -9.44 33.83
N LEU A 316 1.84 -9.90 33.47
CA LEU A 316 2.01 -10.85 32.38
C LEU A 316 1.31 -12.19 32.65
N ILE A 317 1.36 -12.67 33.90
CA ILE A 317 0.63 -13.88 34.34
C ILE A 317 -0.88 -13.63 34.26
N ASP A 318 -1.35 -12.48 34.73
CA ASP A 318 -2.78 -12.14 34.72
C ASP A 318 -3.33 -12.05 33.29
N GLU A 319 -2.61 -11.39 32.37
CA GLU A 319 -2.97 -11.34 30.94
C GLU A 319 -2.98 -12.74 30.30
N SER A 320 -2.05 -13.60 30.72
CA SER A 320 -1.98 -14.98 30.22
C SER A 320 -3.14 -15.84 30.71
N ASN A 321 -3.51 -15.72 32.00
CA ASN A 321 -4.74 -16.32 32.55
C ASN A 321 -5.98 -15.74 31.86
N TYR A 322 -5.98 -14.45 31.56
CA TYR A 322 -7.08 -13.79 30.88
C TYR A 322 -7.31 -14.37 29.48
N ILE A 323 -6.25 -14.59 28.68
CA ILE A 323 -6.30 -15.24 27.36
C ILE A 323 -6.92 -16.66 27.41
N LEU A 324 -6.71 -17.39 28.50
CA LEU A 324 -7.31 -18.70 28.73
C LEU A 324 -8.80 -18.64 29.10
N SER A 325 -9.28 -17.50 29.59
CA SER A 325 -10.66 -17.31 30.03
C SER A 325 -11.63 -16.98 28.89
N ASP A 326 -12.92 -17.22 29.11
CA ASP A 326 -13.97 -16.80 28.18
C ASP A 326 -14.15 -15.27 28.10
N MET A 327 -13.67 -14.54 29.11
CA MET A 327 -13.77 -13.08 29.16
C MET A 327 -12.94 -12.40 28.07
N TYR A 328 -11.82 -13.01 27.65
CA TYR A 328 -10.96 -12.47 26.59
C TYR A 328 -11.71 -12.35 25.26
N LYS A 329 -12.52 -13.36 24.93
CA LYS A 329 -13.36 -13.34 23.73
C LYS A 329 -14.39 -12.20 23.81
N ASN A 330 -15.05 -12.03 24.95
CA ASN A 330 -16.03 -10.96 25.15
C ASN A 330 -15.41 -9.57 24.99
N GLU A 331 -14.16 -9.37 25.41
CA GLU A 331 -13.49 -8.09 25.23
C GLU A 331 -13.15 -7.81 23.76
N LEU A 332 -12.64 -8.81 23.03
CA LEU A 332 -12.41 -8.67 21.59
C LEU A 332 -13.71 -8.30 20.85
N GLU A 333 -14.82 -8.96 21.18
CA GLU A 333 -16.13 -8.70 20.57
C GLU A 333 -16.68 -7.29 20.89
N ASN A 334 -16.18 -6.62 21.91
CA ASN A 334 -16.62 -5.24 22.21
C ASN A 334 -15.90 -4.18 21.36
N ILE A 335 -14.81 -4.51 20.66
CA ILE A 335 -13.99 -3.53 19.92
C ILE A 335 -14.76 -2.91 18.73
N GLY A 336 -15.50 -3.74 17.99
CA GLY A 336 -16.25 -3.38 16.79
C GLY A 336 -17.76 -3.30 17.00
N LYS A 337 -18.23 -3.47 18.23
CA LYS A 337 -19.65 -3.59 18.55
C LYS A 337 -20.45 -2.39 18.05
N GLY A 338 -21.57 -2.67 17.39
CA GLY A 338 -22.46 -1.65 16.82
C GLY A 338 -22.02 -1.10 15.48
N LYS A 339 -20.91 -1.58 14.90
CA LYS A 339 -20.44 -1.22 13.57
C LYS A 339 -20.67 -2.34 12.57
N THR A 340 -20.85 -1.97 11.31
CA THR A 340 -21.07 -2.91 10.20
C THR A 340 -19.92 -2.83 9.21
N VAL A 341 -19.40 -4.00 8.82
CA VAL A 341 -18.41 -4.15 7.76
C VAL A 341 -18.90 -5.11 6.70
N ILE A 342 -18.73 -4.74 5.44
CA ILE A 342 -18.88 -5.64 4.29
C ILE A 342 -17.49 -6.00 3.81
N VAL A 343 -17.24 -7.30 3.62
CA VAL A 343 -16.04 -7.81 2.96
C VAL A 343 -16.49 -8.47 1.67
N GLU A 344 -16.16 -7.85 0.54
CA GLU A 344 -16.32 -8.44 -0.79
C GLU A 344 -15.08 -9.25 -1.14
N TYR A 345 -15.26 -10.53 -1.47
CA TYR A 345 -14.18 -11.42 -1.84
C TYR A 345 -14.65 -12.62 -2.67
N SER A 346 -13.66 -13.33 -3.22
CA SER A 346 -13.81 -14.43 -4.17
C SER A 346 -14.27 -13.97 -5.55
N SER A 347 -15.49 -13.44 -5.64
CA SER A 347 -16.10 -12.83 -6.84
C SER A 347 -15.77 -13.55 -8.16
N PRO A 348 -15.97 -14.88 -8.27
CA PRO A 348 -15.62 -15.63 -9.48
C PRO A 348 -16.58 -15.31 -10.63
N ASN A 349 -16.08 -15.47 -11.85
CA ASN A 349 -16.91 -15.48 -13.04
C ASN A 349 -17.63 -16.83 -13.17
N ILE A 350 -18.94 -16.83 -13.39
CA ILE A 350 -19.67 -18.08 -13.62
C ILE A 350 -19.25 -18.72 -14.96
N ALA A 351 -19.57 -20.01 -15.10
CA ALA A 351 -19.24 -20.86 -16.25
C ALA A 351 -17.73 -20.96 -16.53
N LYS A 352 -16.90 -20.69 -15.52
CA LYS A 352 -15.45 -20.93 -15.52
C LYS A 352 -15.03 -21.54 -14.18
N PRO A 353 -14.11 -22.53 -14.18
CA PRO A 353 -13.57 -23.09 -12.96
C PRO A 353 -12.89 -22.06 -12.07
N PHE A 354 -12.77 -22.43 -10.80
CA PHE A 354 -12.09 -21.63 -9.80
C PHE A 354 -10.58 -21.56 -10.10
N GLY A 355 -10.16 -20.47 -10.73
CA GLY A 355 -8.74 -20.19 -10.97
C GLY A 355 -7.97 -19.79 -9.71
N ILE A 356 -6.64 -19.84 -9.80
CA ILE A 356 -5.74 -19.52 -8.67
C ILE A 356 -5.80 -18.04 -8.23
N GLY A 357 -6.20 -17.12 -9.11
CA GLY A 357 -6.42 -15.72 -8.75
C GLY A 357 -7.55 -15.56 -7.73
N HIS A 358 -8.66 -16.28 -7.91
CA HIS A 358 -9.78 -16.28 -6.98
C HIS A 358 -9.41 -16.89 -5.62
N LEU A 359 -8.43 -17.81 -5.58
CA LEU A 359 -7.95 -18.39 -4.31
C LEU A 359 -7.40 -17.29 -3.38
N ARG A 360 -6.62 -16.34 -3.92
CA ARG A 360 -6.08 -15.24 -3.10
C ARG A 360 -7.19 -14.42 -2.49
N SER A 361 -8.12 -14.00 -3.33
CA SER A 361 -9.25 -13.22 -2.86
C SER A 361 -10.07 -13.94 -1.80
N THR A 362 -10.32 -15.23 -2.03
CA THR A 362 -11.05 -16.08 -1.10
C THR A 362 -10.35 -16.19 0.25
N ASN A 363 -9.05 -16.47 0.27
CA ASN A 363 -8.30 -16.68 1.50
C ASN A 363 -8.16 -15.36 2.29
N ILE A 364 -7.70 -14.30 1.64
CA ILE A 364 -7.46 -12.99 2.26
C ILE A 364 -8.79 -12.41 2.77
N GLY A 365 -9.82 -12.41 1.93
CA GLY A 365 -11.14 -11.91 2.25
C GLY A 365 -11.77 -12.67 3.41
N HIS A 366 -11.71 -14.01 3.42
CA HIS A 366 -12.26 -14.81 4.51
C HIS A 366 -11.48 -14.63 5.82
N ALA A 367 -10.15 -14.48 5.77
CA ALA A 367 -9.36 -14.18 6.97
C ALA A 367 -9.74 -12.80 7.55
N LEU A 368 -9.95 -11.79 6.71
CA LEU A 368 -10.43 -10.48 7.16
C LEU A 368 -11.85 -10.55 7.72
N TYR A 369 -12.76 -11.26 7.05
CA TYR A 369 -14.09 -11.54 7.57
C TYR A 369 -14.04 -12.12 8.98
N ASN A 370 -13.18 -13.12 9.24
CA ASN A 370 -13.00 -13.71 10.56
C ASN A 370 -12.37 -12.76 11.58
N ILE A 371 -11.36 -11.97 11.18
CA ILE A 371 -10.76 -10.94 12.04
C ILE A 371 -11.82 -9.96 12.52
N TYR A 372 -12.58 -9.36 11.60
CA TYR A 372 -13.63 -8.39 11.94
C TYR A 372 -14.74 -9.02 12.77
N LYS A 373 -15.09 -10.28 12.50
CA LYS A 373 -16.09 -11.03 13.28
C LYS A 373 -15.62 -11.28 14.73
N VAL A 374 -14.37 -11.66 14.95
CA VAL A 374 -13.80 -11.83 16.30
C VAL A 374 -13.69 -10.49 17.04
N LEU A 375 -13.46 -9.40 16.30
CA LEU A 375 -13.52 -8.04 16.83
C LEU A 375 -14.96 -7.54 17.06
N GLY A 376 -15.98 -8.37 16.83
CA GLY A 376 -17.39 -8.10 17.14
C GLY A 376 -18.10 -7.10 16.25
N TRP A 377 -17.58 -6.88 15.03
CA TRP A 377 -18.33 -6.17 14.01
C TRP A 377 -19.51 -7.02 13.52
N ASN A 378 -20.57 -6.35 13.04
CA ASN A 378 -21.55 -6.99 12.17
C ASN A 378 -20.91 -7.19 10.80
N THR A 379 -20.27 -8.35 10.62
CA THR A 379 -19.48 -8.68 9.42
C THR A 379 -20.34 -9.42 8.40
N ILE A 380 -20.35 -8.92 7.16
CA ILE A 380 -21.08 -9.49 6.02
C ILE A 380 -20.07 -9.90 4.95
N GLY A 381 -20.03 -11.20 4.63
CA GLY A 381 -19.28 -11.72 3.49
C GLY A 381 -20.12 -11.65 2.22
N ASP A 382 -19.69 -10.85 1.24
CA ASP A 382 -20.39 -10.63 -0.02
C ASP A 382 -19.57 -11.20 -1.19
N ASN A 383 -20.19 -12.01 -2.03
CA ASN A 383 -19.58 -12.63 -3.19
C ASN A 383 -20.18 -12.03 -4.47
N HIS A 384 -19.45 -11.09 -5.09
CA HIS A 384 -19.93 -10.35 -6.26
C HIS A 384 -19.68 -11.16 -7.54
N LEU A 385 -20.65 -12.01 -7.92
CA LEU A 385 -20.48 -12.94 -9.04
C LEU A 385 -20.44 -12.22 -10.40
N GLY A 386 -19.47 -12.58 -11.23
CA GLY A 386 -19.42 -12.18 -12.65
C GLY A 386 -20.40 -13.01 -13.48
N ASP A 387 -21.69 -12.74 -13.34
CA ASP A 387 -22.79 -13.51 -13.95
C ASP A 387 -23.47 -12.83 -15.14
N TRP A 388 -22.98 -11.66 -15.56
CA TRP A 388 -23.52 -10.93 -16.71
C TRP A 388 -22.43 -10.49 -17.70
N GLY A 389 -22.78 -10.42 -18.99
CA GLY A 389 -21.87 -9.96 -20.05
C GLY A 389 -21.89 -10.79 -21.34
N THR A 390 -21.23 -10.26 -22.37
CA THR A 390 -21.25 -10.81 -23.75
C THR A 390 -20.69 -12.23 -23.86
N GLN A 391 -19.87 -12.67 -22.91
CA GLN A 391 -19.40 -14.05 -22.80
C GLN A 391 -20.55 -15.06 -22.68
N PHE A 392 -21.69 -14.67 -22.11
CA PHE A 392 -22.86 -15.56 -22.00
C PHE A 392 -23.58 -15.76 -23.31
N GLY A 393 -23.58 -14.76 -24.20
CA GLY A 393 -24.06 -14.97 -25.57
C GLY A 393 -23.27 -16.05 -26.29
N LYS A 394 -21.93 -16.00 -26.19
CA LYS A 394 -21.03 -17.02 -26.74
C LYS A 394 -21.27 -18.40 -26.12
N MET A 395 -21.45 -18.44 -24.79
CA MET A 395 -21.75 -19.69 -24.08
C MET A 395 -23.10 -20.28 -24.53
N ILE A 396 -24.14 -19.45 -24.66
CA ILE A 396 -25.45 -19.88 -25.16
C ILE A 396 -25.29 -20.43 -26.59
N THR A 397 -24.60 -19.72 -27.49
CA THR A 397 -24.32 -20.24 -28.84
C THR A 397 -23.62 -21.60 -28.78
N ALA A 398 -22.58 -21.73 -27.96
CA ALA A 398 -21.86 -22.99 -27.79
C ALA A 398 -22.77 -24.15 -27.37
N ILE A 399 -23.63 -23.91 -26.38
CA ILE A 399 -24.60 -24.89 -25.87
C ILE A 399 -25.65 -25.24 -26.93
N LYS A 400 -26.08 -24.26 -27.73
CA LYS A 400 -27.02 -24.49 -28.83
C LYS A 400 -26.45 -25.38 -29.94
N HIS A 401 -25.15 -25.30 -30.20
CA HIS A 401 -24.47 -26.11 -31.21
C HIS A 401 -24.03 -27.49 -30.69
N TRP A 402 -23.51 -27.56 -29.46
CA TRP A 402 -22.82 -28.76 -28.96
C TRP A 402 -23.47 -29.40 -27.73
N GLY A 403 -24.56 -28.84 -27.22
CA GLY A 403 -25.30 -29.34 -26.06
C GLY A 403 -24.81 -28.76 -24.73
N MET A 404 -25.65 -28.88 -23.72
CA MET A 404 -25.34 -28.45 -22.35
C MET A 404 -24.46 -29.49 -21.66
N GLU A 405 -23.40 -29.02 -21.00
CA GLU A 405 -22.57 -29.84 -20.12
C GLU A 405 -23.07 -29.79 -18.68
N SER A 406 -22.79 -30.85 -17.91
CA SER A 406 -23.28 -30.98 -16.52
C SER A 406 -22.28 -30.52 -15.44
N THR A 407 -21.05 -30.17 -15.84
CA THR A 407 -19.98 -29.73 -14.94
C THR A 407 -19.37 -28.42 -15.40
N ILE A 408 -18.72 -27.68 -14.49
CA ILE A 408 -18.11 -26.39 -14.81
C ILE A 408 -16.93 -26.54 -15.79
N GLU A 409 -16.18 -27.65 -15.70
CA GLU A 409 -15.10 -27.98 -16.63
C GLU A 409 -15.65 -28.32 -18.01
N GLY A 410 -16.84 -28.92 -18.08
CA GLY A 410 -17.54 -29.13 -19.33
C GLY A 410 -17.94 -27.80 -19.97
N LEU A 411 -18.51 -26.87 -19.20
CA LEU A 411 -18.83 -25.52 -19.67
C LEU A 411 -17.58 -24.77 -20.16
N GLU A 412 -16.45 -24.89 -19.45
CA GLU A 412 -15.19 -24.30 -19.90
C GLU A 412 -14.72 -24.90 -21.23
N LYS A 413 -14.78 -26.23 -21.38
CA LYS A 413 -14.43 -26.91 -22.64
C LYS A 413 -15.31 -26.44 -23.79
N LEU A 414 -16.61 -26.26 -23.57
CA LEU A 414 -17.52 -25.68 -24.57
C LEU A 414 -17.10 -24.26 -24.95
N TYR A 415 -16.72 -23.44 -23.99
CA TYR A 415 -16.26 -22.08 -24.25
C TYR A 415 -14.94 -22.05 -25.03
N VAL A 416 -13.97 -22.90 -24.68
CA VAL A 416 -12.71 -23.05 -25.41
C VAL A 416 -12.97 -23.53 -26.84
N ARG A 417 -13.86 -24.52 -27.00
CA ARG A 417 -14.29 -25.02 -28.31
C ARG A 417 -14.93 -23.90 -29.14
N PHE A 418 -15.81 -23.09 -28.54
CA PHE A 418 -16.42 -21.94 -29.21
C PHE A 418 -15.36 -21.01 -29.80
N HIS A 419 -14.34 -20.63 -29.02
CA HIS A 419 -13.29 -19.73 -29.52
C HIS A 419 -12.50 -20.37 -30.65
N ALA A 420 -12.09 -21.62 -30.51
CA ALA A 420 -11.35 -22.34 -31.55
C ALA A 420 -12.15 -22.49 -32.86
N GLU A 421 -13.45 -22.80 -32.78
CA GLU A 421 -14.30 -22.88 -33.98
C GLU A 421 -14.57 -21.48 -34.57
N SER A 422 -14.72 -20.45 -33.74
CA SER A 422 -14.97 -19.07 -34.19
C SER A 422 -13.80 -18.41 -34.94
N GLU A 423 -12.58 -18.94 -34.79
CA GLU A 423 -11.44 -18.53 -35.61
C GLU A 423 -11.64 -18.89 -37.09
N ASN A 424 -12.33 -20.01 -37.34
CA ASN A 424 -12.60 -20.53 -38.68
C ASN A 424 -13.99 -20.16 -39.20
N ASP A 425 -14.94 -19.93 -38.30
CA ASP A 425 -16.31 -19.50 -38.62
C ASP A 425 -16.72 -18.26 -37.83
N LYS A 426 -16.63 -17.09 -38.47
CA LYS A 426 -16.99 -15.82 -37.83
C LYS A 426 -18.48 -15.66 -37.56
N THR A 427 -19.35 -16.46 -38.19
CA THR A 427 -20.81 -16.37 -37.96
C THR A 427 -21.18 -16.69 -36.52
N LEU A 428 -20.41 -17.57 -35.86
CA LEU A 428 -20.56 -17.88 -34.43
C LEU A 428 -20.42 -16.66 -33.51
N ILE A 429 -19.59 -15.67 -33.88
CA ILE A 429 -19.43 -14.43 -33.11
C ILE A 429 -20.69 -13.58 -33.20
N ASP A 430 -21.28 -13.49 -34.39
CA ASP A 430 -22.50 -12.72 -34.61
C ASP A 430 -23.71 -13.41 -33.95
N GLU A 431 -23.81 -14.74 -34.03
CA GLU A 431 -24.78 -15.51 -33.25
C GLU A 431 -24.61 -15.26 -31.74
N GLY A 432 -23.38 -15.22 -31.24
CA GLY A 432 -23.09 -14.90 -29.85
C GLY A 432 -23.60 -13.50 -29.44
N ARG A 433 -23.47 -12.50 -30.31
CA ARG A 433 -24.03 -11.16 -30.07
C ARG A 433 -25.55 -11.19 -30.04
N ASP A 434 -26.16 -11.91 -30.98
CA ASP A 434 -27.62 -12.05 -31.07
C ASP A 434 -28.21 -12.76 -29.85
N TRP A 435 -27.59 -13.84 -29.40
CA TRP A 435 -27.99 -14.55 -28.18
C TRP A 435 -27.85 -13.71 -26.93
N PHE A 436 -26.78 -12.91 -26.83
CA PHE A 436 -26.65 -11.96 -25.72
C PHE A 436 -27.75 -10.89 -25.75
N ALA A 437 -28.04 -10.31 -26.92
CA ALA A 437 -29.13 -9.34 -27.06
C ALA A 437 -30.51 -9.93 -26.70
N LYS A 438 -30.75 -11.22 -27.02
CA LYS A 438 -31.94 -11.97 -26.57
C LYS A 438 -31.98 -12.13 -25.05
N LEU A 439 -30.84 -12.47 -24.43
CA LEU A 439 -30.70 -12.61 -22.99
C LEU A 439 -31.04 -11.30 -22.26
N GLU A 440 -30.53 -10.17 -22.76
CA GLU A 440 -30.82 -8.82 -22.23
C GLU A 440 -32.31 -8.46 -22.34
N LYS A 441 -32.96 -8.84 -23.44
CA LYS A 441 -34.40 -8.65 -23.66
C LYS A 441 -35.29 -9.61 -22.87
N GLY A 442 -34.70 -10.51 -22.07
CA GLY A 442 -35.44 -11.45 -21.24
C GLY A 442 -36.04 -12.63 -22.00
N ASP A 443 -35.46 -13.01 -23.14
CA ASP A 443 -35.87 -14.21 -23.88
C ASP A 443 -35.85 -15.45 -22.97
N VAL A 444 -36.94 -16.23 -23.03
CA VAL A 444 -37.18 -17.35 -22.12
C VAL A 444 -36.14 -18.46 -22.29
N GLU A 445 -35.75 -18.75 -23.53
CA GLU A 445 -34.77 -19.80 -23.82
C GLU A 445 -33.37 -19.37 -23.39
N ALA A 446 -32.95 -18.16 -23.79
CA ALA A 446 -31.66 -17.62 -23.40
C ALA A 446 -31.52 -17.55 -21.87
N ARG A 447 -32.55 -17.06 -21.16
CA ARG A 447 -32.58 -17.00 -19.68
C ARG A 447 -32.56 -18.38 -19.03
N LYS A 448 -33.18 -19.40 -19.64
CA LYS A 448 -33.14 -20.77 -19.14
C LYS A 448 -31.71 -21.33 -19.20
N ILE A 449 -31.07 -21.25 -20.37
CA ILE A 449 -29.69 -21.74 -20.56
C ILE A 449 -28.72 -21.02 -19.63
N TRP A 450 -28.83 -19.69 -19.53
CA TRP A 450 -27.99 -18.88 -18.65
C TRP A 450 -28.14 -19.28 -17.17
N ARG A 451 -29.36 -19.51 -16.68
CA ARG A 451 -29.61 -19.98 -15.30
C ARG A 451 -29.02 -21.36 -15.06
N GLU A 452 -29.15 -22.28 -16.01
CA GLU A 452 -28.53 -23.61 -15.88
C GLU A 452 -27.00 -23.49 -15.74
N CYS A 453 -26.34 -22.59 -16.49
CA CYS A 453 -24.91 -22.31 -16.31
C CYS A 453 -24.59 -21.72 -14.92
N ILE A 454 -25.44 -20.83 -14.38
CA ILE A 454 -25.31 -20.29 -13.02
C ILE A 454 -25.37 -21.42 -12.00
N ASP A 455 -26.40 -22.27 -12.09
CA ASP A 455 -26.65 -23.33 -11.10
C ASP A 455 -25.50 -24.34 -11.06
N ILE A 456 -24.96 -24.72 -12.23
CA ILE A 456 -23.77 -25.57 -12.34
C ILE A 456 -22.56 -24.90 -11.66
N SER A 457 -22.38 -23.59 -11.88
CA SER A 457 -21.25 -22.85 -11.34
C SER A 457 -21.33 -22.68 -9.82
N ILE A 458 -22.50 -22.28 -9.31
CA ILE A 458 -22.75 -22.10 -7.86
C ILE A 458 -22.56 -23.42 -7.12
N LYS A 459 -23.03 -24.54 -7.68
CA LYS A 459 -22.83 -25.87 -7.09
C LYS A 459 -21.35 -26.18 -6.89
N GLU A 460 -20.53 -25.91 -7.90
CA GLU A 460 -19.08 -26.15 -7.81
C GLU A 460 -18.38 -25.16 -6.88
N PHE A 461 -18.74 -23.87 -6.92
CA PHE A 461 -18.17 -22.88 -6.00
C PHE A 461 -18.47 -23.22 -4.55
N ASN A 462 -19.70 -23.65 -4.23
CA ASN A 462 -20.06 -24.08 -2.88
C ASN A 462 -19.26 -25.30 -2.42
N ARG A 463 -19.00 -26.27 -3.31
CA ARG A 463 -18.13 -27.41 -3.02
C ARG A 463 -16.71 -26.94 -2.64
N VAL A 464 -16.14 -26.02 -3.43
CA VAL A 464 -14.82 -25.45 -3.17
C VAL A 464 -14.80 -24.64 -1.86
N TYR A 465 -15.81 -23.82 -1.60
CA TYR A 465 -15.89 -23.06 -0.34
C TYR A 465 -16.03 -23.97 0.88
N GLU A 466 -16.82 -25.04 0.80
CA GLU A 466 -16.94 -26.04 1.86
C GLU A 466 -15.59 -26.72 2.13
N MET A 467 -14.89 -27.15 1.08
CA MET A 467 -13.55 -27.72 1.20
C MET A 467 -12.55 -26.75 1.85
N LEU A 468 -12.60 -25.47 1.48
CA LEU A 468 -11.77 -24.44 2.08
C LEU A 468 -12.26 -24.02 3.48
N GLY A 469 -13.46 -24.41 3.93
CA GLY A 469 -14.06 -23.89 5.16
C GLY A 469 -14.29 -22.38 5.10
N VAL A 470 -14.69 -21.87 3.94
CA VAL A 470 -14.98 -20.46 3.69
C VAL A 470 -16.47 -20.20 3.85
N LYS A 471 -16.83 -19.22 4.66
CA LYS A 471 -18.20 -18.73 4.77
C LYS A 471 -18.46 -17.65 3.72
N ILE A 472 -19.65 -17.63 3.12
CA ILE A 472 -20.18 -16.54 2.27
C ILE A 472 -21.61 -16.26 2.77
N ASP A 473 -21.98 -15.01 3.01
CA ASP A 473 -23.33 -14.66 3.50
C ASP A 473 -24.28 -14.34 2.34
N ASN A 474 -23.78 -13.69 1.29
CA ASN A 474 -24.57 -13.32 0.12
C ASN A 474 -23.75 -13.55 -1.16
N ALA A 475 -24.44 -13.89 -2.25
CA ALA A 475 -23.84 -14.06 -3.57
C ALA A 475 -24.70 -13.35 -4.64
N TYR A 476 -24.69 -12.02 -4.63
CA TYR A 476 -25.38 -11.21 -5.62
C TYR A 476 -24.46 -10.98 -6.82
N GLY A 477 -24.85 -11.46 -8.00
CA GLY A 477 -24.11 -11.20 -9.23
C GLY A 477 -24.46 -9.88 -9.89
N GLU A 478 -23.70 -9.52 -10.93
CA GLU A 478 -23.90 -8.32 -11.77
C GLU A 478 -25.34 -8.19 -12.29
N GLU A 479 -26.02 -9.30 -12.61
CA GLU A 479 -27.41 -9.30 -13.11
C GLU A 479 -28.40 -8.64 -12.14
N PHE A 480 -28.20 -8.85 -10.83
CA PHE A 480 -29.08 -8.34 -9.79
C PHE A 480 -29.19 -6.81 -9.81
N TYR A 481 -28.10 -6.14 -10.21
CA TYR A 481 -27.97 -4.69 -10.19
C TYR A 481 -28.43 -4.01 -11.49
N LEU A 482 -28.71 -4.76 -12.56
CA LEU A 482 -29.05 -4.19 -13.87
C LEU A 482 -30.27 -3.28 -13.84
N LYS A 483 -31.27 -3.63 -13.04
CA LYS A 483 -32.50 -2.83 -12.86
C LYS A 483 -32.26 -1.47 -12.19
N MET A 484 -31.10 -1.28 -11.56
CA MET A 484 -30.74 -0.06 -10.85
C MET A 484 -29.92 0.90 -11.71
N LEU A 485 -29.37 0.46 -12.85
CA LEU A 485 -28.37 1.25 -13.59
C LEU A 485 -28.94 2.55 -14.15
N SER A 486 -30.18 2.54 -14.65
CA SER A 486 -30.85 3.75 -15.14
C SER A 486 -31.06 4.77 -14.03
N GLU A 487 -31.33 4.32 -12.80
CA GLU A 487 -31.44 5.19 -11.63
C GLU A 487 -30.08 5.82 -11.31
N ILE A 488 -28.98 5.06 -11.38
CA ILE A 488 -27.63 5.59 -11.18
C ILE A 488 -27.31 6.69 -12.19
N GLU A 489 -27.53 6.43 -13.48
CA GLU A 489 -27.32 7.43 -14.54
C GLU A 489 -28.11 8.72 -14.26
N GLN A 490 -29.39 8.57 -13.91
CA GLN A 490 -30.26 9.72 -13.63
C GLN A 490 -29.77 10.55 -12.44
N ILE A 491 -29.31 9.90 -11.36
CA ILE A 491 -28.75 10.59 -10.19
C ILE A 491 -27.54 11.46 -10.58
N PHE A 492 -26.64 10.94 -11.43
CA PHE A 492 -25.47 11.70 -11.86
C PHE A 492 -25.84 12.86 -12.80
N ARG A 493 -26.82 12.66 -13.70
CA ARG A 493 -27.35 13.73 -14.58
C ARG A 493 -28.04 14.84 -13.78
N ASP A 494 -28.92 14.49 -12.86
CA ASP A 494 -29.69 15.45 -12.04
C ASP A 494 -28.77 16.31 -11.16
N LYS A 495 -27.70 15.71 -10.64
CA LYS A 495 -26.66 16.42 -9.86
C LYS A 495 -25.65 17.16 -10.73
N LYS A 496 -25.76 17.09 -12.06
CA LYS A 496 -24.80 17.67 -13.03
C LYS A 496 -23.36 17.19 -12.81
N LEU A 497 -23.21 15.92 -12.43
CA LEU A 497 -21.93 15.26 -12.17
C LEU A 497 -21.44 14.42 -13.37
N SER A 498 -22.27 14.22 -14.38
CA SER A 498 -21.91 13.59 -15.65
C SER A 498 -22.04 14.55 -16.82
N LYS A 499 -21.25 14.31 -17.88
CA LYS A 499 -21.33 15.06 -19.15
C LYS A 499 -21.03 14.16 -20.34
N ILE A 500 -21.52 14.55 -21.52
CA ILE A 500 -21.19 13.88 -22.78
C ILE A 500 -19.81 14.32 -23.25
N SER A 501 -18.97 13.35 -23.60
CA SER A 501 -17.65 13.54 -24.19
C SER A 501 -17.39 12.46 -25.24
N ALA A 502 -17.11 12.88 -26.48
CA ALA A 502 -16.90 11.98 -27.62
C ALA A 502 -18.03 10.93 -27.81
N GLY A 503 -19.28 11.33 -27.55
CA GLY A 503 -20.45 10.46 -27.67
C GLY A 503 -20.72 9.54 -26.49
N ALA A 504 -19.78 9.37 -25.55
CA ALA A 504 -19.98 8.65 -24.30
C ALA A 504 -20.35 9.60 -23.16
N GLU A 505 -21.00 9.08 -22.11
CA GLU A 505 -21.24 9.83 -20.89
C GLU A 505 -20.16 9.51 -19.85
N ILE A 506 -19.53 10.56 -19.31
CA ILE A 506 -18.41 10.45 -18.38
C ILE A 506 -18.68 11.21 -17.08
N VAL A 507 -18.07 10.75 -15.99
CA VAL A 507 -18.03 11.39 -14.68
C VAL A 507 -16.61 11.85 -14.40
N GLU A 508 -16.45 13.13 -14.10
CA GLU A 508 -15.17 13.70 -13.68
C GLU A 508 -15.01 13.53 -12.16
N VAL A 509 -13.94 12.86 -11.75
CA VAL A 509 -13.61 12.60 -10.35
C VAL A 509 -12.32 13.33 -9.96
N PRO A 510 -12.21 13.89 -8.75
CA PRO A 510 -11.04 14.69 -8.35
C PRO A 510 -9.72 13.91 -8.43
N ASN A 511 -8.69 14.51 -9.03
CA ASN A 511 -7.32 13.98 -9.12
C ASN A 511 -7.19 12.59 -9.81
N LEU A 512 -8.14 12.22 -10.66
CA LEU A 512 -8.15 10.96 -11.40
C LEU A 512 -8.66 11.21 -12.83
N PRO A 513 -8.30 10.35 -13.81
CA PRO A 513 -8.94 10.36 -15.12
C PRO A 513 -10.46 10.20 -15.01
N PRO A 514 -11.25 10.77 -15.94
CA PRO A 514 -12.69 10.59 -15.95
C PRO A 514 -13.07 9.11 -16.11
N ALA A 515 -14.19 8.73 -15.50
CA ALA A 515 -14.75 7.39 -15.59
C ALA A 515 -15.99 7.39 -16.50
N MET A 516 -16.12 6.38 -17.35
CA MET A 516 -17.26 6.26 -18.25
C MET A 516 -18.44 5.61 -17.53
N ILE A 517 -19.58 6.32 -17.47
CA ILE A 517 -20.83 5.79 -16.90
C ILE A 517 -21.73 5.16 -17.98
N LEU A 518 -21.67 5.69 -19.21
CA LEU A 518 -22.41 5.14 -20.35
C LEU A 518 -21.54 5.20 -21.61
N LYS A 519 -21.50 4.11 -22.37
CA LYS A 519 -20.82 4.06 -23.67
C LYS A 519 -21.61 4.84 -24.74
N SER A 520 -20.97 5.12 -25.86
CA SER A 520 -21.60 5.81 -27.00
C SER A 520 -22.72 5.02 -27.69
N ASP A 521 -22.74 3.70 -27.53
CA ASP A 521 -23.81 2.81 -27.99
C ASP A 521 -24.96 2.68 -26.98
N GLY A 522 -24.89 3.40 -25.85
CA GLY A 522 -25.88 3.33 -24.76
C GLY A 522 -25.70 2.16 -23.81
N ALA A 523 -24.64 1.35 -23.94
CA ALA A 523 -24.39 0.24 -23.02
C ALA A 523 -23.72 0.70 -21.72
N THR A 524 -24.12 0.10 -20.60
CA THR A 524 -23.60 0.41 -19.26
C THR A 524 -22.24 -0.23 -19.00
N THR A 525 -21.44 0.41 -18.13
CA THR A 525 -20.07 -0.02 -17.82
C THR A 525 -19.99 -0.74 -16.47
N TYR A 526 -18.85 -1.40 -16.18
CA TYR A 526 -18.55 -1.93 -14.85
C TYR A 526 -18.61 -0.85 -13.76
N PHE A 527 -18.15 0.36 -14.10
CA PHE A 527 -18.20 1.51 -13.19
C PHE A 527 -19.63 1.82 -12.72
N THR A 528 -20.61 1.79 -13.62
CA THR A 528 -22.03 2.01 -13.29
C THR A 528 -22.60 0.87 -12.45
N ARG A 529 -22.20 -0.37 -12.74
CA ARG A 529 -22.61 -1.55 -11.96
C ARG A 529 -22.08 -1.47 -10.53
N ASP A 530 -20.81 -1.13 -10.33
CA ASP A 530 -20.24 -0.99 -8.99
C ASP A 530 -20.84 0.18 -8.19
N LEU A 531 -21.24 1.27 -8.86
CA LEU A 531 -21.99 2.35 -8.23
C LEU A 531 -23.38 1.88 -7.76
N ALA A 532 -24.07 1.07 -8.56
CA ALA A 532 -25.32 0.43 -8.14
C ALA A 532 -25.11 -0.51 -6.95
N THR A 533 -24.02 -1.29 -6.97
CA THR A 533 -23.62 -2.16 -5.85
C THR A 533 -23.42 -1.37 -4.56
N ILE A 534 -22.71 -0.24 -4.62
CA ILE A 534 -22.50 0.64 -3.46
C ILE A 534 -23.83 1.20 -2.94
N LYS A 535 -24.69 1.71 -3.83
CA LYS A 535 -26.02 2.23 -3.46
C LYS A 535 -26.83 1.17 -2.74
N PHE A 536 -26.94 -0.03 -3.32
CA PHE A 536 -27.64 -1.16 -2.71
C PHE A 536 -27.07 -1.53 -1.35
N ARG A 537 -25.73 -1.63 -1.23
CA ARG A 537 -25.06 -1.94 0.04
C ARG A 537 -25.37 -0.90 1.12
N LYS A 538 -25.39 0.38 0.74
CA LYS A 538 -25.70 1.49 1.64
C LYS A 538 -27.15 1.44 2.11
N GLU A 539 -28.09 1.19 1.21
CA GLU A 539 -29.52 1.11 1.53
C GLU A 539 -29.85 -0.12 2.39
N LYS A 540 -29.24 -1.27 2.08
CA LYS A 540 -29.54 -2.54 2.75
C LYS A 540 -28.89 -2.67 4.12
N TRP A 541 -27.64 -2.25 4.26
CA TRP A 541 -26.83 -2.52 5.45
C TRP A 541 -26.24 -1.27 6.12
N ASN A 542 -26.25 -0.12 5.45
CA ASN A 542 -25.65 1.13 5.92
C ASN A 542 -24.27 0.95 6.60
N PRO A 543 -23.28 0.35 5.90
CA PRO A 543 -22.02 -0.05 6.52
C PRO A 543 -21.12 1.14 6.86
N ASP A 544 -20.33 0.97 7.94
CA ASP A 544 -19.25 1.90 8.31
C ASP A 544 -18.01 1.70 7.42
N LEU A 545 -17.77 0.45 7.01
CA LEU A 545 -16.61 0.01 6.25
C LEU A 545 -17.01 -0.98 5.16
N ILE A 546 -16.48 -0.80 3.95
CA ILE A 546 -16.60 -1.76 2.85
C ILE A 546 -15.20 -2.06 2.33
N ILE A 547 -14.81 -3.33 2.44
CA ILE A 547 -13.54 -3.87 1.98
C ILE A 547 -13.77 -4.60 0.67
N TYR A 548 -13.03 -4.23 -0.36
CA TYR A 548 -12.99 -4.86 -1.67
C TYR A 548 -11.67 -5.62 -1.78
N GLU A 549 -11.71 -6.94 -1.60
CA GLU A 549 -10.57 -7.81 -1.88
C GLU A 549 -10.62 -8.18 -3.37
N VAL A 550 -9.85 -7.45 -4.18
CA VAL A 550 -9.82 -7.61 -5.63
C VAL A 550 -8.40 -7.35 -6.13
N GLY A 551 -7.97 -8.07 -7.18
CA GLY A 551 -6.62 -7.95 -7.74
C GLY A 551 -6.16 -6.51 -8.01
N SER A 552 -4.84 -6.29 -7.87
CA SER A 552 -4.22 -4.96 -7.98
C SER A 552 -4.44 -4.26 -9.34
N GLU A 553 -4.72 -5.01 -10.40
CA GLU A 553 -5.07 -4.51 -11.73
C GLU A 553 -6.31 -3.60 -11.74
N GLN A 554 -7.22 -3.73 -10.77
CA GLN A 554 -8.45 -2.92 -10.67
C GLN A 554 -8.28 -1.66 -9.80
N THR A 555 -7.06 -1.31 -9.39
CA THR A 555 -6.81 -0.18 -8.48
C THR A 555 -7.35 1.16 -9.00
N LEU A 556 -7.16 1.46 -10.29
CA LEU A 556 -7.67 2.73 -10.86
C LEU A 556 -9.19 2.77 -10.84
N HIS A 557 -9.82 1.66 -11.22
CA HIS A 557 -11.27 1.49 -11.27
C HIS A 557 -11.90 1.75 -9.89
N PHE A 558 -11.45 1.07 -8.83
CA PHE A 558 -12.00 1.29 -7.49
C PHE A 558 -11.74 2.70 -6.95
N LYS A 559 -10.60 3.31 -7.27
CA LYS A 559 -10.36 4.73 -6.94
C LYS A 559 -11.40 5.64 -7.59
N GLN A 560 -11.75 5.41 -8.85
CA GLN A 560 -12.78 6.17 -9.54
C GLN A 560 -14.16 5.90 -8.92
N VAL A 561 -14.53 4.64 -8.70
CA VAL A 561 -15.82 4.25 -8.10
C VAL A 561 -16.01 4.90 -6.73
N PHE A 562 -15.01 4.82 -5.85
CA PHE A 562 -15.09 5.41 -4.51
C PHE A 562 -15.17 6.93 -4.54
N ALA A 563 -14.45 7.59 -5.46
CA ALA A 563 -14.54 9.03 -5.63
C ALA A 563 -15.94 9.45 -6.10
N ALA A 564 -16.50 8.74 -7.07
CA ALA A 564 -17.83 9.02 -7.60
C ALA A 564 -18.95 8.75 -6.58
N ALA A 565 -18.87 7.66 -5.82
CA ALA A 565 -19.80 7.36 -4.73
C ALA A 565 -19.84 8.49 -3.68
N LYS A 566 -18.69 9.09 -3.35
CA LYS A 566 -18.62 10.24 -2.44
C LYS A 566 -19.28 11.49 -3.01
N LEU A 567 -19.12 11.78 -4.31
CA LEU A 567 -19.76 12.95 -4.95
C LEU A 567 -21.28 12.92 -4.82
N VAL A 568 -21.89 11.73 -4.80
CA VAL A 568 -23.34 11.57 -4.67
C VAL A 568 -23.81 11.36 -3.23
N GLY A 569 -22.92 11.35 -2.24
CA GLY A 569 -23.23 11.23 -0.81
C GLY A 569 -23.35 9.80 -0.30
N TRP A 570 -22.91 8.78 -1.05
CA TRP A 570 -22.87 7.39 -0.59
C TRP A 570 -21.61 7.14 0.23
N GLU A 571 -21.52 7.78 1.39
CA GLU A 571 -20.34 7.74 2.23
C GLU A 571 -20.24 6.42 3.04
N ALA A 572 -19.07 5.80 2.94
CA ALA A 572 -18.56 4.76 3.82
C ALA A 572 -17.03 4.86 3.83
N ASN A 573 -16.35 4.16 4.75
CA ASN A 573 -14.92 3.93 4.60
C ASN A 573 -14.72 2.85 3.53
N PHE A 574 -14.22 3.24 2.36
CA PHE A 574 -13.97 2.31 1.24
C PHE A 574 -12.50 1.90 1.22
N VAL A 575 -12.25 0.59 1.19
CA VAL A 575 -10.90 0.03 1.16
C VAL A 575 -10.78 -0.95 0.01
N HIS A 576 -9.84 -0.71 -0.90
CA HIS A 576 -9.46 -1.68 -1.92
C HIS A 576 -8.15 -2.37 -1.50
N ILE A 577 -8.21 -3.68 -1.36
CA ILE A 577 -7.04 -4.53 -1.12
C ILE A 577 -6.63 -5.12 -2.47
N GLY A 578 -5.80 -4.37 -3.19
CA GLY A 578 -5.19 -4.79 -4.45
C GLY A 578 -4.16 -5.91 -4.24
N HIS A 579 -4.58 -7.17 -4.23
CA HIS A 579 -3.64 -8.27 -4.02
C HIS A 579 -2.70 -8.49 -5.21
N GLY A 580 -1.49 -8.99 -4.92
CA GLY A 580 -0.50 -9.35 -5.93
C GLY A 580 -0.75 -10.72 -6.56
N LEU A 581 0.07 -11.12 -7.53
CA LEU A 581 -0.09 -12.38 -8.26
C LEU A 581 0.53 -13.57 -7.51
N ILE A 582 0.04 -14.78 -7.82
CA ILE A 582 0.73 -16.03 -7.45
C ILE A 582 1.74 -16.37 -8.55
N ARG A 583 3.00 -16.50 -8.17
CA ARG A 583 4.11 -16.95 -9.01
C ARG A 583 4.53 -18.35 -8.59
N TRP A 584 5.00 -19.14 -9.53
CA TRP A 584 5.56 -20.46 -9.25
C TRP A 584 7.09 -20.36 -9.18
N LYS A 585 7.72 -21.10 -8.26
CA LYS A 585 9.18 -21.11 -8.08
C LYS A 585 9.94 -21.38 -9.39
N ASP A 586 9.47 -22.34 -10.17
CA ASP A 586 10.12 -22.75 -11.43
C ASP A 586 9.53 -22.07 -12.68
N GLY A 587 8.72 -21.02 -12.50
CA GLY A 587 8.09 -20.28 -13.60
C GLY A 587 7.00 -21.04 -14.36
N LYS A 588 6.83 -22.34 -14.12
CA LYS A 588 5.75 -23.18 -14.67
C LYS A 588 5.12 -24.04 -13.59
N PHE A 589 3.82 -23.85 -13.41
CA PHE A 589 2.95 -24.96 -13.05
C PHE A 589 2.04 -25.13 -14.26
N SER A 590 2.49 -25.88 -15.24
CA SER A 590 1.63 -26.29 -16.36
C SER A 590 1.23 -27.73 -16.09
N THR A 591 -0.06 -28.02 -16.15
CA THR A 591 -0.51 -29.40 -16.40
C THR A 591 0.09 -29.87 -17.73
N ARG A 592 0.15 -31.19 -17.93
CA ARG A 592 0.68 -31.78 -19.18
C ARG A 592 -0.06 -31.16 -20.38
N LYS A 593 0.67 -30.42 -21.23
CA LYS A 593 0.21 -29.68 -22.44
C LYS A 593 -0.28 -28.23 -22.26
N GLY A 594 0.02 -27.56 -21.15
CA GLY A 594 -0.19 -26.10 -21.07
C GLY A 594 -1.63 -25.66 -20.78
N ASP A 595 -2.44 -26.54 -20.17
CA ASP A 595 -3.78 -26.17 -19.71
C ASP A 595 -3.72 -25.29 -18.45
N THR A 596 -4.82 -24.56 -18.22
CA THR A 596 -5.09 -23.76 -17.02
C THR A 596 -4.97 -24.62 -15.75
N ILE A 597 -4.36 -24.08 -14.70
CA ILE A 597 -4.27 -24.75 -13.41
C ILE A 597 -5.58 -24.54 -12.65
N HIS A 598 -6.25 -25.63 -12.30
CA HIS A 598 -7.46 -25.56 -11.48
C HIS A 598 -7.11 -25.61 -10.00
N LEU A 599 -7.89 -24.90 -9.18
CA LEU A 599 -7.72 -24.95 -7.73
C LEU A 599 -7.90 -26.37 -7.17
N SER A 600 -8.82 -27.16 -7.75
CA SER A 600 -9.02 -28.57 -7.40
C SER A 600 -7.72 -29.37 -7.47
N ASP A 601 -6.94 -29.20 -8.53
CA ASP A 601 -5.69 -29.94 -8.74
C ASP A 601 -4.63 -29.57 -7.69
N ILE A 602 -4.60 -28.29 -7.28
CA ILE A 602 -3.72 -27.81 -6.22
C ILE A 602 -4.12 -28.45 -4.88
N ILE A 603 -5.42 -28.45 -4.57
CA ILE A 603 -5.93 -29.05 -3.34
C ILE A 603 -5.67 -30.55 -3.33
N ASP A 604 -5.95 -31.27 -4.41
CA ASP A 604 -5.74 -32.72 -4.49
C ASP A 604 -4.26 -33.08 -4.30
N LYS A 605 -3.35 -32.29 -4.90
CA LYS A 605 -1.91 -32.46 -4.67
C LYS A 605 -1.52 -32.17 -3.22
N ALA A 606 -2.07 -31.12 -2.62
CA ALA A 606 -1.84 -30.80 -1.21
C ALA A 606 -2.34 -31.93 -0.28
N MET A 607 -3.50 -32.50 -0.58
CA MET A 607 -4.08 -33.65 0.12
C MET A 607 -3.17 -34.87 0.04
N ASP A 608 -2.64 -35.18 -1.14
CA ASP A 608 -1.73 -36.31 -1.31
C ASP A 608 -0.43 -36.13 -0.52
N MET A 609 0.17 -34.93 -0.56
CA MET A 609 1.35 -34.61 0.24
C MET A 609 1.07 -34.62 1.76
N ALA A 610 -0.15 -34.24 2.18
CA ALA A 610 -0.53 -34.23 3.59
C ALA A 610 -0.66 -35.63 4.21
N LYS A 611 -0.82 -36.71 3.41
CA LYS A 611 -0.93 -38.09 3.90
C LYS A 611 0.28 -38.55 4.71
N SER A 612 1.48 -38.07 4.37
CA SER A 612 2.72 -38.42 5.08
C SER A 612 2.92 -37.61 6.37
N ILE A 613 2.12 -36.57 6.58
CA ILE A 613 2.23 -35.64 7.70
C ILE A 613 1.09 -35.83 8.70
N ALA A 614 -0.13 -36.10 8.23
CA ALA A 614 -1.29 -36.28 9.07
C ALA A 614 -1.20 -37.60 9.88
N PRO A 615 -1.64 -37.61 11.15
CA PRO A 615 -1.67 -38.82 11.94
C PRO A 615 -2.72 -39.80 11.37
N GLU A 616 -2.44 -41.11 11.48
CA GLU A 616 -3.39 -42.20 11.19
C GLU A 616 -3.99 -42.21 9.76
N ASN A 617 -3.50 -41.34 8.86
CA ASN A 617 -3.96 -41.18 7.48
C ASN A 617 -5.49 -40.99 7.36
N ASP A 618 -6.12 -40.32 8.33
CA ASP A 618 -7.55 -40.01 8.29
C ASP A 618 -7.85 -38.78 7.42
N ASN A 619 -8.96 -38.83 6.68
CA ASN A 619 -9.30 -37.80 5.68
C ASN A 619 -9.49 -36.40 6.30
N VAL A 620 -9.94 -36.29 7.55
CA VAL A 620 -10.20 -35.00 8.20
C VAL A 620 -8.88 -34.32 8.56
N SER A 621 -7.93 -35.08 9.11
CA SER A 621 -6.59 -34.60 9.43
C SER A 621 -5.81 -34.21 8.18
N ILE A 622 -5.86 -35.05 7.13
CA ILE A 622 -5.25 -34.76 5.83
C ILE A 622 -5.79 -33.44 5.26
N ALA A 623 -7.12 -33.26 5.28
CA ALA A 623 -7.76 -32.02 4.83
C ALA A 623 -7.29 -30.80 5.61
N LYS A 624 -7.22 -30.88 6.94
CA LYS A 624 -6.75 -29.76 7.77
C LYS A 624 -5.31 -29.35 7.46
N VAL A 625 -4.41 -30.33 7.25
CA VAL A 625 -3.01 -30.06 6.92
C VAL A 625 -2.90 -29.45 5.52
N ALA A 626 -3.53 -30.07 4.52
CA ALA A 626 -3.49 -29.62 3.13
C ALA A 626 -4.06 -28.21 2.94
N ILE A 627 -5.28 -27.98 3.43
CA ILE A 627 -5.97 -26.68 3.30
C ILE A 627 -5.23 -25.62 4.13
N GLY A 628 -4.75 -25.97 5.33
CA GLY A 628 -3.94 -25.09 6.15
C GLY A 628 -2.69 -24.61 5.43
N ALA A 629 -1.97 -25.54 4.78
CA ALA A 629 -0.76 -25.24 4.02
C ALA A 629 -1.04 -24.28 2.85
N VAL A 630 -2.06 -24.57 2.04
CA VAL A 630 -2.46 -23.72 0.90
C VAL A 630 -2.85 -22.30 1.36
N LYS A 631 -3.67 -22.18 2.41
CA LYS A 631 -4.09 -20.89 2.95
C LYS A 631 -2.93 -20.10 3.54
N PHE A 632 -2.11 -20.76 4.36
CA PHE A 632 -1.04 -20.07 5.07
C PHE A 632 0.07 -19.56 4.14
N ASN A 633 0.32 -20.25 3.02
CA ASN A 633 1.23 -19.74 2.00
C ASN A 633 0.85 -18.33 1.53
N ASP A 634 -0.44 -18.09 1.39
CA ASP A 634 -0.99 -16.79 0.98
C ASP A 634 -1.05 -15.81 2.16
N LEU A 635 -1.65 -16.24 3.27
CA LEU A 635 -1.92 -15.39 4.43
C LEU A 635 -0.67 -14.98 5.22
N SER A 636 0.48 -15.63 5.01
CA SER A 636 1.75 -15.28 5.67
C SER A 636 2.54 -14.16 4.97
N SER A 637 1.98 -13.58 3.90
CA SER A 637 2.58 -12.48 3.15
C SER A 637 1.62 -11.29 3.06
N ASP A 638 2.16 -10.08 2.95
CA ASP A 638 1.35 -8.89 2.70
C ASP A 638 0.48 -9.10 1.44
N PRO A 639 -0.86 -8.91 1.50
CA PRO A 639 -1.76 -9.10 0.37
C PRO A 639 -1.28 -8.43 -0.91
N LYS A 640 -0.70 -7.23 -0.80
CA LYS A 640 -0.28 -6.40 -1.96
C LYS A 640 0.96 -6.94 -2.68
N LYS A 641 1.68 -7.89 -2.08
CA LYS A 641 2.88 -8.48 -2.69
C LYS A 641 2.51 -9.69 -3.51
N ASP A 642 3.26 -9.90 -4.59
CA ASP A 642 3.29 -11.18 -5.26
C ASP A 642 3.81 -12.25 -4.29
N ILE A 643 3.25 -13.46 -4.35
CA ILE A 643 3.68 -14.60 -3.55
C ILE A 643 4.26 -15.68 -4.45
N VAL A 644 5.21 -16.43 -3.92
CA VAL A 644 5.79 -17.60 -4.62
C VAL A 644 5.22 -18.87 -4.01
N PHE A 645 4.62 -19.71 -4.84
CA PHE A 645 4.14 -21.02 -4.45
C PHE A 645 5.26 -22.06 -4.67
N ASP A 646 5.68 -22.68 -3.56
CA ASP A 646 6.74 -23.69 -3.50
C ASP A 646 6.30 -24.83 -2.59
N TRP A 647 6.05 -26.02 -3.15
CA TRP A 647 5.52 -27.16 -2.41
C TRP A 647 6.41 -27.57 -1.23
N ASP A 648 7.73 -27.51 -1.39
CA ASP A 648 8.68 -27.89 -0.33
C ASP A 648 8.54 -26.96 0.87
N ARG A 649 8.33 -25.66 0.61
CA ARG A 649 8.12 -24.66 1.66
C ARG A 649 6.72 -24.75 2.26
N VAL A 650 5.69 -24.91 1.43
CA VAL A 650 4.28 -24.89 1.83
C VAL A 650 3.94 -26.06 2.75
N MET A 651 4.49 -27.25 2.45
CA MET A 651 4.24 -28.48 3.22
C MET A 651 5.27 -28.74 4.33
N SER A 652 6.28 -27.88 4.49
CA SER A 652 7.35 -28.09 5.47
C SER A 652 6.82 -28.17 6.91
N MET A 653 7.35 -29.08 7.72
CA MET A 653 7.14 -29.08 9.18
C MET A 653 8.14 -28.21 9.93
N GLU A 654 9.02 -27.52 9.22
CA GLU A 654 10.01 -26.57 9.75
C GLU A 654 9.87 -25.20 9.07
N GLY A 655 10.06 -24.13 9.83
CA GLY A 655 10.08 -22.77 9.28
C GLY A 655 8.71 -22.10 9.17
N ASN A 656 8.44 -21.43 8.05
CA ASN A 656 7.31 -20.50 7.87
C ASN A 656 6.11 -21.15 7.18
N SER A 657 5.45 -22.10 7.84
CA SER A 657 4.36 -22.91 7.23
C SER A 657 3.22 -23.22 8.22
N SER A 658 2.06 -23.61 7.69
CA SER A 658 0.94 -24.10 8.51
C SER A 658 1.24 -25.44 9.21
N PRO A 659 1.84 -26.45 8.53
CA PRO A 659 2.15 -27.72 9.19
C PRO A 659 3.07 -27.53 10.41
N TYR A 660 4.02 -26.58 10.37
CA TYR A 660 4.85 -26.23 11.54
C TYR A 660 4.02 -25.71 12.73
N LEU A 661 3.04 -24.83 12.48
CA LEU A 661 2.14 -24.29 13.51
C LEU A 661 1.21 -25.37 14.07
N GLN A 662 0.61 -26.18 13.19
CA GLN A 662 -0.25 -27.29 13.57
C GLN A 662 0.50 -28.34 14.40
N TYR A 663 1.73 -28.66 14.00
CA TYR A 663 2.60 -29.58 14.74
C TYR A 663 3.00 -29.01 16.12
N THR A 664 3.33 -27.71 16.18
CA THR A 664 3.60 -27.05 17.46
C THR A 664 2.38 -27.09 18.40
N TYR A 665 1.18 -26.87 17.87
CA TYR A 665 -0.07 -27.02 18.64
C TYR A 665 -0.29 -28.46 19.12
N ALA A 666 -0.14 -29.46 18.24
CA ALA A 666 -0.27 -30.87 18.60
C ALA A 666 0.75 -31.28 19.68
N ARG A 667 1.99 -30.77 19.61
CA ARG A 667 3.00 -30.93 20.66
C ARG A 667 2.55 -30.35 21.99
N CYS A 668 2.02 -29.12 22.01
CA CYS A 668 1.48 -28.52 23.24
C CYS A 668 0.37 -29.40 23.84
N LYS A 669 -0.55 -29.89 22.99
CA LYS A 669 -1.63 -30.80 23.42
C LYS A 669 -1.10 -32.10 24.00
N SER A 670 -0.09 -32.70 23.39
CA SER A 670 0.58 -33.92 23.89
C SER A 670 1.21 -33.70 25.27
N VAL A 671 1.86 -32.56 25.49
CA VAL A 671 2.43 -32.19 26.80
C VAL A 671 1.35 -32.01 27.85
N ILE A 672 0.31 -31.24 27.54
CA ILE A 672 -0.84 -31.00 28.44
C ILE A 672 -1.50 -32.32 28.86
N LEU A 673 -1.72 -33.24 27.91
CA LEU A 673 -2.34 -34.55 28.18
C LEU A 673 -1.48 -35.45 29.08
N LYS A 674 -0.16 -35.30 29.05
CA LYS A 674 0.79 -36.08 29.88
C LYS A 674 0.97 -35.52 31.28
N SER A 675 0.66 -34.24 31.49
CA SER A 675 0.83 -33.60 32.78
C SER A 675 -0.26 -34.04 33.77
N LYS A 676 0.12 -34.07 35.05
CA LYS A 676 -0.82 -34.26 36.16
C LYS A 676 -1.40 -32.94 36.69
N HIS A 677 -0.88 -31.80 36.24
CA HIS A 677 -1.33 -30.47 36.65
C HIS A 677 -2.53 -30.02 35.81
N GLN A 678 -3.48 -29.34 36.43
CA GLN A 678 -4.59 -28.70 35.70
C GLN A 678 -4.10 -27.46 34.96
N THR A 679 -4.67 -27.20 33.79
CA THR A 679 -4.25 -26.12 32.86
C THR A 679 -4.71 -24.72 33.26
N SER A 680 -5.19 -24.49 34.48
CA SER A 680 -5.82 -23.22 34.87
C SER A 680 -5.38 -22.74 36.25
N ASN A 681 -5.11 -21.43 36.30
CA ASN A 681 -4.86 -20.58 37.48
C ASN A 681 -3.56 -20.82 38.23
N ILE A 682 -2.45 -20.47 37.56
CA ILE A 682 -1.20 -20.18 38.26
C ILE A 682 -1.34 -18.91 39.07
N LYS A 683 -0.84 -18.96 40.30
CA LYS A 683 -0.79 -17.81 41.20
C LYS A 683 0.37 -16.92 40.83
N THR A 684 0.19 -15.63 41.07
CA THR A 684 1.02 -14.49 40.66
C THR A 684 2.47 -14.49 41.19
N SER A 685 2.94 -15.54 41.87
CA SER A 685 4.19 -15.59 42.63
C SER A 685 5.14 -16.73 42.25
N GLU A 686 5.00 -17.35 41.07
CA GLU A 686 5.78 -18.55 40.70
C GLU A 686 7.20 -18.28 40.15
N GLY A 687 7.51 -17.05 39.73
CA GLY A 687 8.85 -16.60 39.29
C GLY A 687 9.37 -17.33 38.05
N PHE A 688 9.47 -16.66 36.89
CA PHE A 688 9.90 -17.31 35.65
C PHE A 688 11.40 -17.14 35.41
N ASP A 689 12.05 -18.19 34.89
CA ASP A 689 13.48 -18.14 34.57
C ASP A 689 13.76 -17.48 33.20
N GLU A 690 15.04 -17.32 32.85
CA GLU A 690 15.48 -16.68 31.60
C GLU A 690 15.05 -17.41 30.32
N ASN A 691 14.73 -18.69 30.40
CA ASN A 691 14.26 -19.51 29.27
C ASN A 691 12.73 -19.51 29.16
N GLU A 692 12.03 -19.20 30.25
CA GLU A 692 10.57 -19.13 30.31
C GLU A 692 10.03 -17.72 30.04
N THR A 693 10.73 -16.69 30.57
CA THR A 693 10.33 -15.28 30.51
C THR A 693 10.06 -14.77 29.07
N PRO A 694 10.89 -15.09 28.05
CA PRO A 694 10.65 -14.63 26.68
C PRO A 694 9.34 -15.13 26.08
N LEU A 695 8.86 -16.31 26.51
CA LEU A 695 7.59 -16.88 26.05
C LEU A 695 6.41 -16.17 26.75
N LEU A 696 6.49 -16.01 28.07
CA LEU A 696 5.48 -15.30 28.87
C LEU A 696 5.25 -13.87 28.36
N ARG A 697 6.35 -13.14 28.10
CA ARG A 697 6.34 -11.75 27.58
C ARG A 697 5.76 -11.62 26.17
N TYR A 698 5.49 -12.73 25.47
CA TYR A 698 4.97 -12.70 24.11
C TYR A 698 3.45 -12.89 24.02
N PHE A 699 2.80 -13.32 25.11
CA PHE A 699 1.38 -13.67 25.09
C PHE A 699 0.44 -12.47 25.03
N TYR A 700 0.66 -11.44 25.86
CA TYR A 700 -0.24 -10.28 25.95
C TYR A 700 -0.39 -9.52 24.61
N ILE A 701 0.62 -9.63 23.74
CA ILE A 701 0.67 -9.01 22.41
C ILE A 701 -0.38 -9.61 21.45
N PHE A 702 -0.94 -10.79 21.75
CA PHE A 702 -1.89 -11.48 20.86
C PHE A 702 -3.08 -10.60 20.45
N LYS A 703 -3.71 -9.93 21.43
CA LYS A 703 -4.84 -9.04 21.19
C LYS A 703 -4.46 -7.90 20.25
N GLU A 704 -3.31 -7.29 20.48
CA GLU A 704 -2.81 -6.18 19.67
C GLU A 704 -2.60 -6.62 18.22
N LYS A 705 -2.11 -7.85 17.99
CA LYS A 705 -1.88 -8.38 16.65
C LYS A 705 -3.16 -8.71 15.89
N ILE A 706 -4.21 -9.15 16.58
CA ILE A 706 -5.53 -9.32 15.96
C ILE A 706 -6.08 -7.96 15.50
N VAL A 707 -6.00 -6.95 16.37
CA VAL A 707 -6.50 -5.60 16.04
C VAL A 707 -5.66 -4.97 14.93
N GLU A 708 -4.33 -5.05 15.02
CA GLU A 708 -3.40 -4.54 14.02
C GLU A 708 -3.64 -5.18 12.64
N ALA A 709 -3.92 -6.49 12.59
CA ALA A 709 -4.27 -7.17 11.34
C ALA A 709 -5.56 -6.60 10.72
N GLY A 710 -6.57 -6.27 11.53
CA GLY A 710 -7.81 -5.65 11.09
C GLY A 710 -7.60 -4.21 10.60
N GLU A 711 -6.89 -3.38 11.37
CA GLU A 711 -6.59 -1.98 11.04
C GLU A 711 -5.72 -1.83 9.78
N ARG A 712 -4.79 -2.77 9.55
CA ARG A 712 -3.94 -2.80 8.37
C ARG A 712 -4.53 -3.55 7.19
N TYR A 713 -5.68 -4.20 7.38
CA TYR A 713 -6.28 -5.09 6.39
C TYR A 713 -5.30 -6.17 5.91
N ASN A 714 -4.49 -6.71 6.83
CA ASN A 714 -3.37 -7.59 6.50
C ASN A 714 -3.29 -8.78 7.49
N PRO A 715 -3.78 -9.97 7.11
CA PRO A 715 -3.71 -11.18 7.91
C PRO A 715 -2.28 -11.64 8.25
N ALA A 716 -1.27 -11.23 7.46
CA ALA A 716 0.13 -11.64 7.68
C ALA A 716 0.69 -11.14 9.01
N VAL A 717 0.15 -10.05 9.55
CA VAL A 717 0.48 -9.56 10.89
C VAL A 717 0.24 -10.66 11.94
N LEU A 718 -0.90 -11.35 11.84
CA LEU A 718 -1.25 -12.43 12.75
C LEU A 718 -0.44 -13.69 12.43
N ALA A 719 -0.28 -14.05 11.15
CA ALA A 719 0.51 -15.21 10.77
C ALA A 719 1.97 -15.13 11.26
N GLU A 720 2.61 -13.99 11.12
CA GLU A 720 3.97 -13.73 11.61
C GLU A 720 4.05 -13.84 13.14
N TYR A 721 3.07 -13.27 13.85
CA TYR A 721 2.98 -13.40 15.30
C TYR A 721 2.93 -14.87 15.75
N LEU A 722 2.08 -15.69 15.11
CA LEU A 722 1.94 -17.11 15.44
C LEU A 722 3.21 -17.90 15.16
N LEU A 723 3.92 -17.62 14.06
CA LEU A 723 5.21 -18.25 13.75
C LEU A 723 6.26 -17.95 14.81
N ASN A 724 6.36 -16.68 15.21
CA ASN A 724 7.30 -16.27 16.25
C ASN A 724 6.94 -16.86 17.61
N LEU A 725 5.65 -16.95 17.95
CA LEU A 725 5.19 -17.64 19.16
C LEU A 725 5.58 -19.12 19.14
N ALA A 726 5.35 -19.82 18.03
CA ALA A 726 5.71 -21.23 17.88
C ALA A 726 7.22 -21.46 18.02
N ARG A 727 8.05 -20.57 17.46
CA ARG A 727 9.51 -20.61 17.65
C ARG A 727 9.91 -20.47 19.11
N LYS A 728 9.38 -19.46 19.80
CA LYS A 728 9.64 -19.22 21.23
C LYS A 728 9.23 -20.42 22.08
N TYR A 729 8.07 -21.01 21.81
CA TYR A 729 7.64 -22.22 22.50
C TYR A 729 8.56 -23.40 22.24
N ASN A 730 8.98 -23.62 20.99
CA ASN A 730 9.86 -24.73 20.65
C ASN A 730 11.26 -24.57 21.26
N GLU A 731 11.77 -23.34 21.37
CA GLU A 731 13.00 -23.03 22.10
C GLU A 731 12.86 -23.32 23.60
N PHE A 732 11.78 -22.82 24.23
CA PHE A 732 11.44 -23.12 25.62
C PHE A 732 11.36 -24.63 25.86
N TYR A 733 10.61 -25.37 25.04
CA TYR A 733 10.44 -26.81 25.16
C TYR A 733 11.75 -27.60 25.02
N GLY A 734 12.69 -27.10 24.19
CA GLY A 734 14.00 -27.71 24.01
C GLY A 734 14.95 -27.49 25.19
N LYS A 735 14.81 -26.37 25.92
CA LYS A 735 15.68 -26.00 27.05
C LYS A 735 15.12 -26.37 28.42
N CYS A 736 13.79 -26.40 28.55
CA CYS A 736 13.08 -26.61 29.80
C CYS A 736 12.32 -27.94 29.77
N ARG A 737 12.72 -28.89 30.62
CA ARG A 737 11.94 -30.11 30.81
C ARG A 737 10.58 -29.77 31.42
N VAL A 738 9.48 -30.11 30.75
CA VAL A 738 8.14 -29.83 31.28
C VAL A 738 7.67 -30.92 32.24
N ILE A 739 7.62 -32.17 31.78
CA ILE A 739 7.04 -33.29 32.53
C ILE A 739 8.02 -33.88 33.54
N GLY A 740 7.58 -34.01 34.79
CA GLY A 740 8.33 -34.53 35.93
C GLY A 740 9.36 -33.54 36.50
N ASP A 741 9.30 -32.27 36.09
CA ASP A 741 10.12 -31.20 36.64
C ASP A 741 9.43 -30.59 37.87
N PRO A 742 10.17 -30.11 38.90
CA PRO A 742 9.56 -29.42 40.04
C PRO A 742 8.65 -28.26 39.64
N GLN A 743 8.94 -27.60 38.51
CA GLN A 743 8.20 -26.49 37.94
C GLN A 743 7.21 -26.91 36.85
N GLU A 744 6.77 -28.18 36.83
CA GLU A 744 5.83 -28.71 35.84
C GLU A 744 4.57 -27.83 35.71
N GLY A 745 4.00 -27.35 36.83
CA GLY A 745 2.83 -26.47 36.86
C GLY A 745 2.95 -25.26 35.94
N ARG A 746 3.96 -24.38 36.17
CA ARG A 746 4.22 -23.20 35.32
C ARG A 746 4.54 -23.52 33.88
N ARG A 747 5.29 -24.58 33.64
CA ARG A 747 5.66 -24.96 32.28
C ARG A 747 4.47 -25.49 31.48
N VAL A 748 3.54 -26.16 32.15
CA VAL A 748 2.25 -26.59 31.58
C VAL A 748 1.33 -25.40 31.33
N PHE A 749 1.33 -24.39 32.19
CA PHE A 749 0.60 -23.13 31.96
C PHE A 749 1.10 -22.39 30.71
N LEU A 750 2.42 -22.16 30.57
CA LEU A 750 3.00 -21.56 29.36
C LEU A 750 2.60 -22.36 28.10
N THR A 751 2.61 -23.69 28.22
CA THR A 751 2.17 -24.59 27.15
C THR A 751 0.69 -24.44 26.81
N ALA A 752 -0.18 -24.32 27.82
CA ALA A 752 -1.62 -24.14 27.64
C ALA A 752 -1.97 -22.80 26.97
N VAL A 753 -1.33 -21.70 27.41
CA VAL A 753 -1.52 -20.37 26.81
C VAL A 753 -1.04 -20.38 25.35
N THR A 754 0.12 -20.97 25.09
CA THR A 754 0.64 -21.16 23.71
C THR A 754 -0.36 -21.91 22.84
N ALA A 755 -0.87 -23.06 23.32
CA ALA A 755 -1.83 -23.88 22.59
C ALA A 755 -3.11 -23.10 22.26
N LYS A 756 -3.63 -22.35 23.23
CA LYS A 756 -4.82 -21.50 23.08
C LYS A 756 -4.62 -20.44 22.00
N ILE A 757 -3.51 -19.72 22.06
CA ILE A 757 -3.20 -18.64 21.10
C ILE A 757 -3.01 -19.21 19.68
N ILE A 758 -2.24 -20.29 19.52
CA ILE A 758 -2.02 -20.89 18.19
C ILE A 758 -3.35 -21.36 17.59
N ARG A 759 -4.18 -22.05 18.37
CA ARG A 759 -5.49 -22.52 17.92
C ARG A 759 -6.40 -21.38 17.50
N ASP A 760 -6.54 -20.37 18.35
CA ASP A 760 -7.46 -19.26 18.09
C ASP A 760 -6.97 -18.40 16.92
N GLY A 761 -5.65 -18.15 16.84
CA GLY A 761 -5.05 -17.42 15.73
C GLY A 761 -5.18 -18.14 14.40
N LEU A 762 -4.94 -19.46 14.35
CA LEU A 762 -5.15 -20.26 13.14
C LEU A 762 -6.64 -20.28 12.74
N ASN A 763 -7.55 -20.42 13.70
CA ASN A 763 -8.99 -20.35 13.44
C ASN A 763 -9.40 -18.99 12.84
N ILE A 764 -8.83 -17.88 13.33
CA ILE A 764 -9.05 -16.54 12.75
C ILE A 764 -8.56 -16.50 11.29
N LEU A 765 -7.40 -17.09 10.99
CA LEU A 765 -6.92 -17.24 9.61
C LEU A 765 -7.72 -18.26 8.77
N GLY A 766 -8.74 -18.91 9.35
CA GLY A 766 -9.55 -19.92 8.69
C GLY A 766 -8.81 -21.24 8.47
N ILE A 767 -7.87 -21.58 9.34
CA ILE A 767 -7.04 -22.79 9.30
C ILE A 767 -7.39 -23.69 10.49
N GLY A 768 -7.75 -24.95 10.22
CA GLY A 768 -8.07 -25.92 11.26
C GLY A 768 -6.83 -26.48 11.97
N THR A 769 -6.98 -26.85 13.24
CA THR A 769 -5.93 -27.50 14.04
C THR A 769 -6.18 -28.99 14.28
N LEU A 770 -5.11 -29.72 14.58
CA LEU A 770 -5.12 -31.14 14.94
C LEU A 770 -4.60 -31.32 16.37
N GLU A 771 -5.26 -32.18 17.17
CA GLU A 771 -4.79 -32.43 18.54
C GLU A 771 -3.59 -33.39 18.62
N LYS A 772 -3.37 -34.15 17.55
CA LYS A 772 -2.24 -35.07 17.35
C LYS A 772 -1.69 -34.85 15.96
N MET A 773 -0.38 -35.01 15.78
CA MET A 773 0.32 -34.89 14.51
C MET A 773 1.68 -35.57 14.61
#